data_AF-A0A3E0ING4-F1
#
_entry.id   AF-A0A3E0ING4-F1
#
_cell.length_a   1.000
_cell.length_b   1.000
_cell.length_c   1.000
_cell.angle_alpha   90.00
_cell.angle_beta   90.00
_cell.angle_gamma   90.00
#
_symmetry.space_group_name_H-M   'P 1'
#
loop_
_entity.id
_entity.type
_entity.pdbx_description
1 polymer ?
#
loop_
_entity_poly.entity_id
_entity_poly.type
_entity_poly.pdbx_seq_one_letter_code
_entity_poly.pdbx_strand_id
1 'polypeptide(L)'
;MSKNLFKHTYGLYDEREEHDACGIGFYANMNNKRSHQIVEKSLEMLRRLDHRGGIGADGITGDGAGIMTEIPYAYFERVTSFNLPNEGEYAVGMIFSSETISGTGHEEEIATRFSNEGLHVEGYRSVPVDVGCLAPHVAKTMPVIQQVFVTNATASHFDQALYLARKQIEKYSSEQGLTLYFASLSRRTIVYKGWLRSDQIQSLYIDLQQEDYVSKFGSVHSRFSTNTFPSWERAHPNRLLMHNGEINTIQGNVNWMRARQKKLVETLFGDDAYKVHDIVNQSGSDSAIVDNALEFLSLAMPPEQAAMLLIPEPWLYNHSNHPDVRAFYEFYSYLMEPWDGPTMISFCDGDKLGALTDRNGLRPGRYTITKQNEIIFSSEVGVVDVSESDVVYKGQLNPGKLLLVDFTQNKVVDNDELKLSIAKKKPYQAWLQSKDEALDLEKVPYQAESFDRVALLNDQQRFGYTREEIDKYLTELVTAQKDPIGAMGYDMPLAVLSEQPESLFNYFKQLFAEVTNPPIDAYREKIVTSELTYLGGEGNLLSPDEEALNRVQLKHPILTQNQLDVIEAQALKCAYFSTGYSDSLESALTALGRKVIQAVQEGAEVIVLEDQSVLTSKQYAMPILLAVSHIHQLLIRENLRMQTSIVASSGEAREVHHIACLIGYGANAVLPYLAQRTIADLTEQGRLDGT
;
A
#
# COMPACT_ATOMS: atom_id res chain seq x y z
N MET A 1 -3.56 12.38 -27.30
CA MET A 1 -3.08 13.71 -26.88
C MET A 1 -3.51 13.89 -25.43
N SER A 2 -2.58 13.66 -24.50
CA SER A 2 -2.71 13.90 -23.07
C SER A 2 -1.66 14.94 -22.71
N LYS A 3 -2.06 16.20 -22.64
CA LYS A 3 -1.28 17.29 -22.04
C LYS A 3 -2.18 17.86 -20.95
N ASN A 4 -1.93 17.45 -19.70
CA ASN A 4 -2.26 18.14 -18.45
C ASN A 4 -2.40 17.14 -17.28
N LEU A 5 -1.35 16.37 -16.97
CA LEU A 5 -1.27 15.57 -15.74
C LEU A 5 -0.18 16.02 -14.78
N PHE A 6 0.51 17.12 -15.06
CA PHE A 6 1.40 17.76 -14.08
C PHE A 6 0.74 19.05 -13.62
N LYS A 7 0.04 18.98 -12.48
CA LYS A 7 -0.18 20.14 -11.63
C LYS A 7 1.22 20.72 -11.39
N HIS A 8 1.49 21.94 -11.84
CA HIS A 8 2.78 22.59 -11.58
C HIS A 8 2.95 22.75 -10.06
N THR A 9 3.74 21.88 -9.45
CA THR A 9 4.25 22.05 -8.09
C THR A 9 5.25 23.21 -8.12
N TYR A 10 4.90 24.33 -7.51
CA TYR A 10 5.83 25.42 -7.26
C TYR A 10 6.61 25.10 -5.97
N GLY A 11 7.88 24.70 -6.09
CA GLY A 11 8.76 24.43 -4.96
C GLY A 11 9.30 22.99 -4.91
N LEU A 12 10.13 22.69 -3.89
CA LEU A 12 10.68 21.35 -3.63
C LEU A 12 9.71 20.44 -2.84
N TYR A 13 8.58 20.97 -2.40
CA TYR A 13 7.56 20.21 -1.67
C TYR A 13 6.76 19.33 -2.64
N ASP A 14 6.64 18.05 -2.29
CA ASP A 14 5.82 17.07 -2.98
C ASP A 14 4.75 16.55 -2.02
N GLU A 15 3.47 16.65 -2.41
CA GLU A 15 2.32 16.23 -1.59
C GLU A 15 2.30 14.71 -1.32
N ARG A 16 3.16 13.95 -1.99
CA ARG A 16 3.32 12.50 -1.80
C ARG A 16 4.22 12.13 -0.62
N GLU A 17 5.04 13.06 -0.12
CA GLU A 17 5.95 12.84 1.02
C GLU A 17 5.29 13.18 2.37
N GLU A 18 3.97 12.99 2.45
CA GLU A 18 3.13 13.37 3.58
C GLU A 18 2.98 12.20 4.58
N HIS A 19 3.14 12.50 5.88
CA HIS A 19 3.13 11.50 6.97
C HIS A 19 2.35 12.02 8.19
N ASP A 20 1.75 11.09 8.96
CA ASP A 20 0.95 11.38 10.15
C ASP A 20 1.33 10.52 11.37
N ALA A 21 1.30 11.10 12.57
CA ALA A 21 1.31 10.39 13.84
C ALA A 21 -0.02 10.66 14.55
N CYS A 22 -0.64 9.70 15.26
CA CYS A 22 -2.03 9.89 15.69
C CYS A 22 -2.35 9.24 17.05
N GLY A 23 -3.49 9.59 17.62
CA GLY A 23 -4.20 8.77 18.61
C GLY A 23 -5.35 8.03 17.92
N ILE A 24 -5.45 6.72 18.13
CA ILE A 24 -6.60 5.93 17.65
C ILE A 24 -7.22 5.14 18.78
N GLY A 25 -8.52 4.85 18.66
CA GLY A 25 -9.19 3.94 19.56
C GLY A 25 -10.62 3.62 19.14
N PHE A 26 -11.20 2.61 19.77
CA PHE A 26 -12.60 2.31 19.64
C PHE A 26 -13.19 1.84 20.97
N TYR A 27 -14.45 2.17 21.17
CA TYR A 27 -15.29 1.66 22.24
C TYR A 27 -16.43 0.87 21.61
N ALA A 28 -16.71 -0.34 22.09
CA ALA A 28 -17.84 -1.11 21.59
C ALA A 28 -18.51 -1.98 22.65
N ASN A 29 -19.82 -2.18 22.53
CA ASN A 29 -20.53 -3.24 23.25
C ASN A 29 -20.69 -4.47 22.34
N MET A 30 -20.04 -5.57 22.70
CA MET A 30 -20.01 -6.75 21.85
C MET A 30 -21.35 -7.47 21.77
N ASN A 31 -22.29 -7.22 22.70
CA ASN A 31 -23.65 -7.80 22.67
C ASN A 31 -24.63 -7.03 21.74
N ASN A 32 -24.13 -6.16 20.85
CA ASN A 32 -24.92 -5.26 20.02
C ASN A 32 -25.85 -4.31 20.80
N LYS A 33 -25.58 -4.04 22.08
CA LYS A 33 -26.37 -3.05 22.84
C LYS A 33 -26.03 -1.66 22.35
N ARG A 34 -27.02 -0.98 21.75
CA ARG A 34 -26.90 0.41 21.29
C ARG A 34 -27.24 1.38 22.42
N SER A 35 -26.44 2.42 22.59
CA SER A 35 -26.76 3.51 23.50
C SER A 35 -26.05 4.80 23.10
N HIS A 36 -26.59 5.94 23.50
CA HIS A 36 -25.89 7.22 23.35
C HIS A 36 -24.64 7.28 24.24
N GLN A 37 -24.67 6.61 25.39
CA GLN A 37 -23.51 6.51 26.29
C GLN A 37 -22.26 5.91 25.60
N ILE A 38 -22.44 4.99 24.64
CA ILE A 38 -21.33 4.47 23.84
C ILE A 38 -20.70 5.58 23.00
N VAL A 39 -21.53 6.41 22.36
CA VAL A 39 -21.07 7.57 21.58
C VAL A 39 -20.34 8.57 22.49
N GLU A 40 -20.91 8.90 23.65
CA GLU A 40 -20.29 9.81 24.61
C GLU A 40 -18.93 9.30 25.12
N LYS A 41 -18.83 8.00 25.46
CA LYS A 41 -17.56 7.38 25.88
C LYS A 41 -16.53 7.35 24.77
N SER A 42 -16.92 7.13 23.52
CA SER A 42 -16.02 7.26 22.37
C SER A 42 -15.53 8.70 22.19
N LEU A 43 -16.40 9.69 22.34
CA LEU A 43 -16.03 11.12 22.29
C LEU A 43 -15.17 11.54 23.48
N GLU A 44 -15.36 10.94 24.65
CA GLU A 44 -14.47 11.11 25.80
C GLU A 44 -13.08 10.51 25.52
N MET A 45 -13.02 9.30 24.96
CA MET A 45 -11.77 8.69 24.51
C MET A 45 -11.02 9.59 23.54
N LEU A 46 -11.71 10.15 22.55
CA LEU A 46 -11.13 11.10 21.59
C LEU A 46 -10.55 12.33 22.30
N ARG A 47 -11.29 12.91 23.25
CA ARG A 47 -10.82 14.05 24.07
C ARG A 47 -9.57 13.72 24.88
N ARG A 48 -9.48 12.51 25.44
CA ARG A 48 -8.29 12.07 26.20
C ARG A 48 -7.09 11.73 25.32
N LEU A 49 -7.27 11.67 23.99
CA LEU A 49 -6.18 11.49 23.02
C LEU A 49 -5.67 12.82 22.44
N ASP A 50 -6.20 13.96 22.89
CA ASP A 50 -5.88 15.28 22.33
C ASP A 50 -4.41 15.68 22.48
N HIS A 51 -3.70 15.17 23.50
CA HIS A 51 -2.26 15.36 23.66
C HIS A 51 -1.42 14.68 22.57
N ARG A 52 -2.02 13.80 21.77
CA ARG A 52 -1.41 13.20 20.58
C ARG A 52 -1.80 13.91 19.28
N GLY A 53 -2.68 14.90 19.33
CA GLY A 53 -3.12 15.70 18.19
C GLY A 53 -2.27 16.96 18.03
N GLY A 54 -2.21 17.49 16.80
CA GLY A 54 -1.56 18.77 16.54
C GLY A 54 -2.43 19.93 17.02
N ILE A 55 -1.81 20.93 17.65
CA ILE A 55 -2.49 22.17 18.09
C ILE A 55 -1.77 23.36 17.45
N GLY A 56 -2.53 24.15 16.70
CA GLY A 56 -2.06 25.38 16.08
C GLY A 56 -1.64 26.44 17.11
N ALA A 57 -0.85 27.41 16.68
CA ALA A 57 -0.35 28.48 17.55
C ALA A 57 -1.48 29.36 18.15
N ASP A 58 -2.67 29.33 17.55
CA ASP A 58 -3.87 30.00 18.07
C ASP A 58 -4.57 29.25 19.22
N GLY A 59 -4.10 28.03 19.54
CA GLY A 59 -4.62 27.19 20.62
C GLY A 59 -5.99 26.57 20.34
N ILE A 60 -6.58 26.79 19.16
CA ILE A 60 -7.94 26.35 18.81
C ILE A 60 -7.98 25.50 17.53
N THR A 61 -7.03 25.67 16.61
CA THR A 61 -6.95 24.83 15.41
C THR A 61 -6.31 23.49 15.75
N GLY A 62 -6.99 22.39 15.41
CA GLY A 62 -6.42 21.04 15.41
C GLY A 62 -6.07 20.58 13.99
N ASP A 63 -5.32 19.49 13.86
CA ASP A 63 -4.96 18.93 12.54
C ASP A 63 -6.05 18.04 11.92
N GLY A 64 -7.02 17.63 12.73
CA GLY A 64 -8.17 16.84 12.30
C GLY A 64 -8.60 15.80 13.34
N ALA A 65 -9.91 15.61 13.47
CA ALA A 65 -10.48 14.58 14.32
C ALA A 65 -11.79 14.05 13.73
N GLY A 66 -12.17 12.84 14.15
CA GLY A 66 -13.39 12.19 13.67
C GLY A 66 -13.85 11.04 14.54
N ILE A 67 -15.10 10.64 14.30
CA ILE A 67 -15.74 9.46 14.85
C ILE A 67 -16.48 8.71 13.74
N MET A 68 -16.33 7.39 13.73
CA MET A 68 -17.14 6.46 12.96
C MET A 68 -18.07 5.71 13.92
N THR A 69 -19.35 5.64 13.57
CA THR A 69 -20.37 4.89 14.32
C THR A 69 -21.17 3.99 13.39
N GLU A 70 -21.99 3.12 13.97
CA GLU A 70 -23.13 2.53 13.27
C GLU A 70 -24.10 3.64 12.81
N ILE A 71 -24.80 3.42 11.70
CA ILE A 71 -25.88 4.31 11.24
C ILE A 71 -27.00 4.33 12.30
N PRO A 72 -27.37 5.51 12.83
CA PRO A 72 -28.42 5.63 13.85
C PRO A 72 -29.81 5.67 13.17
N TYR A 73 -30.34 4.51 12.78
CA TYR A 73 -31.54 4.42 11.95
C TYR A 73 -32.76 5.17 12.51
N ALA A 74 -33.07 5.00 13.79
CA ALA A 74 -34.19 5.67 14.45
C ALA A 74 -34.02 7.20 14.52
N TYR A 75 -32.79 7.68 14.70
CA TYR A 75 -32.48 9.11 14.63
C TYR A 75 -32.78 9.64 13.23
N PHE A 76 -32.28 8.96 12.19
CA PHE A 76 -32.50 9.40 10.81
C PHE A 76 -33.96 9.35 10.38
N GLU A 77 -34.72 8.33 10.75
CA GLU A 77 -36.17 8.27 10.51
C GLU A 77 -36.90 9.50 11.09
N ARG A 78 -36.46 10.00 12.26
CA ARG A 78 -37.04 11.20 12.88
C ARG A 78 -36.65 12.50 12.18
N VAL A 79 -35.40 12.61 11.68
CA VAL A 79 -34.85 13.90 11.21
C VAL A 79 -34.85 14.09 9.70
N THR A 80 -35.24 13.08 8.92
CA THR A 80 -35.43 13.22 7.46
C THR A 80 -36.87 13.64 7.11
N SER A 81 -37.02 14.38 6.02
CA SER A 81 -38.33 14.81 5.51
C SER A 81 -39.01 13.79 4.59
N PHE A 82 -38.30 12.72 4.25
CA PHE A 82 -38.73 11.60 3.41
C PHE A 82 -38.77 10.30 4.22
N ASN A 83 -39.55 9.33 3.74
CA ASN A 83 -39.71 8.04 4.39
C ASN A 83 -38.50 7.15 4.11
N LEU A 84 -37.90 6.62 5.17
CA LEU A 84 -36.80 5.65 5.06
C LEU A 84 -37.33 4.22 5.24
N PRO A 85 -36.75 3.22 4.55
CA PRO A 85 -37.06 1.82 4.80
C PRO A 85 -36.41 1.33 6.11
N ASN A 86 -36.51 0.03 6.40
CA ASN A 86 -36.05 -0.52 7.67
C ASN A 86 -34.51 -0.46 7.83
N GLU A 87 -34.04 -0.73 9.04
CA GLU A 87 -32.60 -0.83 9.33
C GLU A 87 -31.90 -1.77 8.34
N GLY A 88 -30.82 -1.28 7.73
CA GLY A 88 -30.00 -2.04 6.76
C GLY A 88 -30.54 -2.06 5.33
N GLU A 89 -31.75 -1.54 5.06
CA GLU A 89 -32.34 -1.48 3.72
C GLU A 89 -31.98 -0.19 2.95
N TYR A 90 -31.29 0.75 3.60
CA TYR A 90 -30.75 1.96 2.98
C TYR A 90 -29.30 2.22 3.38
N ALA A 91 -28.63 3.01 2.55
CA ALA A 91 -27.30 3.54 2.75
C ALA A 91 -27.33 5.05 2.94
N VAL A 92 -26.33 5.57 3.66
CA VAL A 92 -26.12 6.99 3.87
C VAL A 92 -24.74 7.37 3.34
N GLY A 93 -24.71 8.35 2.44
CA GLY A 93 -23.50 8.99 1.97
C GLY A 93 -23.26 10.31 2.69
N MET A 94 -22.18 10.44 3.44
CA MET A 94 -21.72 11.71 4.03
C MET A 94 -20.84 12.42 3.01
N ILE A 95 -21.34 13.52 2.43
CA ILE A 95 -20.73 14.26 1.35
C ILE A 95 -20.18 15.59 1.85
N PHE A 96 -18.92 15.87 1.51
CA PHE A 96 -18.31 17.18 1.57
C PHE A 96 -18.23 17.74 0.16
N SER A 97 -18.80 18.91 -0.09
CA SER A 97 -18.75 19.54 -1.41
C SER A 97 -18.43 21.03 -1.36
N SER A 98 -17.89 21.59 -2.46
CA SER A 98 -17.63 23.04 -2.56
C SER A 98 -18.91 23.88 -2.61
N GLU A 99 -20.02 23.28 -3.00
CA GLU A 99 -21.34 23.92 -3.06
C GLU A 99 -22.45 22.92 -2.74
N THR A 100 -23.65 23.42 -2.46
CA THR A 100 -24.82 22.58 -2.20
C THR A 100 -25.18 21.77 -3.44
N ILE A 101 -25.33 20.46 -3.30
CA ILE A 101 -25.76 19.55 -4.36
C ILE A 101 -27.27 19.61 -4.52
N SER A 102 -28.00 19.48 -3.41
CA SER A 102 -29.47 19.43 -3.45
C SER A 102 -30.06 20.75 -3.98
N GLY A 103 -31.04 20.63 -4.87
CA GLY A 103 -31.68 21.74 -5.56
C GLY A 103 -30.88 22.29 -6.74
N THR A 104 -29.78 21.65 -7.13
CA THR A 104 -28.93 22.05 -8.27
C THR A 104 -28.94 21.00 -9.38
N GLY A 105 -28.39 21.33 -10.56
CA GLY A 105 -28.22 20.35 -11.65
C GLY A 105 -27.33 19.16 -11.29
N HIS A 106 -26.48 19.29 -10.26
CA HIS A 106 -25.66 18.18 -9.78
C HIS A 106 -26.51 17.08 -9.13
N GLU A 107 -27.66 17.42 -8.54
CA GLU A 107 -28.55 16.44 -7.90
C GLU A 107 -29.05 15.39 -8.91
N GLU A 108 -29.52 15.82 -10.07
CA GLU A 108 -30.04 14.94 -11.12
C GLU A 108 -28.95 14.04 -11.72
N GLU A 109 -27.76 14.61 -11.95
CA GLU A 109 -26.61 13.85 -12.46
C GLU A 109 -26.13 12.80 -11.46
N ILE A 110 -26.06 13.13 -10.17
CA ILE A 110 -25.70 12.19 -9.11
C ILE A 110 -26.77 11.11 -8.95
N ALA A 111 -28.05 11.49 -8.95
CA ALA A 111 -29.16 10.54 -8.90
C ALA A 111 -29.15 9.57 -10.09
N THR A 112 -28.82 10.05 -11.29
CA THR A 112 -28.68 9.23 -12.49
C THR A 112 -27.57 8.18 -12.33
N ARG A 113 -26.43 8.55 -11.72
CA ARG A 113 -25.31 7.61 -11.48
C ARG A 113 -25.65 6.55 -10.44
N PHE A 114 -26.43 6.88 -9.42
CA PHE A 114 -27.01 5.87 -8.52
C PHE A 114 -27.98 4.95 -9.27
N SER A 115 -28.90 5.52 -10.05
CA SER A 115 -29.90 4.77 -10.83
C SER A 115 -29.27 3.79 -11.83
N ASN A 116 -28.18 4.18 -12.49
CA ASN A 116 -27.43 3.31 -13.40
C ASN A 116 -26.90 2.03 -12.73
N GLU A 117 -26.67 2.07 -11.41
CA GLU A 117 -26.23 0.92 -10.62
C GLU A 117 -27.38 0.21 -9.88
N GLY A 118 -28.64 0.52 -10.24
CA GLY A 118 -29.83 -0.09 -9.63
C GLY A 118 -30.16 0.47 -8.26
N LEU A 119 -29.72 1.69 -7.95
CA LEU A 119 -29.93 2.37 -6.67
C LEU A 119 -30.88 3.55 -6.81
N HIS A 120 -31.65 3.86 -5.77
CA HIS A 120 -32.59 4.97 -5.76
C HIS A 120 -32.23 5.98 -4.68
N VAL A 121 -32.21 7.28 -5.02
CA VAL A 121 -31.95 8.36 -4.07
C VAL A 121 -33.27 8.78 -3.44
N GLU A 122 -33.44 8.57 -2.13
CA GLU A 122 -34.63 8.99 -1.38
C GLU A 122 -34.63 10.50 -1.11
N GLY A 123 -33.44 11.06 -0.90
CA GLY A 123 -33.29 12.50 -0.72
C GLY A 123 -31.99 12.90 -0.06
N TYR A 124 -31.86 14.21 0.13
CA TYR A 124 -30.70 14.84 0.75
C TYR A 124 -31.09 15.52 2.07
N ARG A 125 -30.16 15.50 3.02
CA ARG A 125 -30.26 16.22 4.29
C ARG A 125 -29.01 17.08 4.50
N SER A 126 -29.18 18.38 4.72
CA SER A 126 -28.07 19.22 5.19
C SER A 126 -27.75 18.89 6.64
N VAL A 127 -26.48 18.65 6.95
CA VAL A 127 -26.06 18.26 8.30
C VAL A 127 -26.06 19.49 9.21
N PRO A 128 -26.75 19.47 10.37
CA PRO A 128 -26.79 20.60 11.27
C PRO A 128 -25.43 20.74 11.98
N VAL A 129 -24.77 21.88 11.77
CA VAL A 129 -23.46 22.17 12.34
C VAL A 129 -23.42 23.50 13.10
N ASP A 130 -22.66 23.55 14.18
CA ASP A 130 -22.31 24.78 14.90
C ASP A 130 -20.87 25.21 14.59
N VAL A 131 -20.72 26.09 13.60
CA VAL A 131 -19.42 26.62 13.17
C VAL A 131 -18.76 27.54 14.20
N GLY A 132 -19.50 27.97 15.24
CA GLY A 132 -19.00 28.86 16.28
C GLY A 132 -17.88 28.25 17.14
N CYS A 133 -17.77 26.92 17.14
CA CYS A 133 -16.71 26.20 17.86
C CYS A 133 -15.36 26.18 17.13
N LEU A 134 -15.32 26.56 15.85
CA LEU A 134 -14.13 26.46 14.99
C LEU A 134 -13.33 27.76 14.93
N ALA A 135 -12.05 27.65 14.58
CA ALA A 135 -11.24 28.81 14.23
C ALA A 135 -11.81 29.53 12.99
N PRO A 136 -11.81 30.88 12.92
CA PRO A 136 -12.42 31.59 11.80
C PRO A 136 -11.84 31.28 10.42
N HIS A 137 -10.56 30.88 10.32
CA HIS A 137 -9.95 30.49 9.05
C HIS A 137 -10.34 29.07 8.61
N VAL A 138 -10.55 28.16 9.55
CA VAL A 138 -11.05 26.80 9.32
C VAL A 138 -12.52 26.84 8.90
N ALA A 139 -13.34 27.64 9.59
CA ALA A 139 -14.76 27.79 9.26
C ALA A 139 -14.99 28.31 7.83
N LYS A 140 -14.07 29.13 7.31
CA LYS A 140 -14.11 29.65 5.92
C LYS A 140 -13.82 28.59 4.85
N THR A 141 -13.08 27.53 5.21
CA THR A 141 -12.76 26.43 4.30
C THR A 141 -13.69 25.24 4.49
N MET A 142 -14.68 25.34 5.39
CA MET A 142 -15.64 24.28 5.65
C MET A 142 -16.42 23.94 4.38
N PRO A 143 -16.43 22.66 3.95
CA PRO A 143 -17.25 22.24 2.83
C PRO A 143 -18.73 22.33 3.20
N VAL A 144 -19.59 22.37 2.19
CA VAL A 144 -21.01 22.08 2.40
C VAL A 144 -21.13 20.60 2.77
N ILE A 145 -21.71 20.32 3.93
CA ILE A 145 -21.85 18.96 4.46
C ILE A 145 -23.30 18.50 4.28
N GLN A 146 -23.49 17.49 3.44
CA GLN A 146 -24.80 16.91 3.16
C GLN A 146 -24.77 15.38 3.31
N GLN A 147 -25.91 14.82 3.68
CA GLN A 147 -26.16 13.38 3.67
C GLN A 147 -27.08 13.03 2.50
N VAL A 148 -26.70 12.05 1.69
CA VAL A 148 -27.56 11.44 0.67
C VAL A 148 -28.06 10.09 1.16
N PHE A 149 -29.36 9.83 1.02
CA PHE A 149 -29.99 8.58 1.44
C PHE A 149 -30.34 7.76 0.21
N VAL A 150 -29.87 6.53 0.17
CA VAL A 150 -29.92 5.68 -1.03
C VAL A 150 -30.47 4.32 -0.69
N THR A 151 -31.47 3.85 -1.42
CA THR A 151 -32.06 2.52 -1.27
C THR A 151 -31.66 1.62 -2.43
N ASN A 152 -31.71 0.31 -2.19
CA ASN A 152 -31.51 -0.66 -3.25
C ASN A 152 -32.83 -0.85 -4.02
N ALA A 153 -32.85 -0.50 -5.31
CA ALA A 153 -34.02 -0.72 -6.17
C ALA A 153 -33.95 -2.09 -6.87
N THR A 154 -32.81 -2.39 -7.50
CA THR A 154 -32.64 -3.59 -8.34
C THR A 154 -31.25 -4.23 -8.26
N ALA A 155 -30.30 -3.65 -7.52
CA ALA A 155 -28.93 -4.15 -7.45
C ALA A 155 -28.85 -5.51 -6.74
N SER A 156 -28.12 -6.45 -7.34
CA SER A 156 -27.84 -7.76 -6.73
C SER A 156 -26.89 -7.66 -5.52
N HIS A 157 -25.90 -6.77 -5.61
CA HIS A 157 -24.89 -6.55 -4.58
C HIS A 157 -24.86 -5.07 -4.19
N PHE A 158 -25.57 -4.72 -3.11
CA PHE A 158 -25.75 -3.32 -2.70
C PHE A 158 -24.42 -2.59 -2.45
N ASP A 159 -23.48 -3.20 -1.73
CA ASP A 159 -22.18 -2.56 -1.43
C ASP A 159 -21.32 -2.34 -2.69
N GLN A 160 -21.37 -3.28 -3.66
CA GLN A 160 -20.68 -3.15 -4.94
C GLN A 160 -21.31 -2.04 -5.82
N ALA A 161 -22.64 -1.96 -5.84
CA ALA A 161 -23.36 -0.90 -6.56
C ALA A 161 -23.07 0.48 -5.95
N LEU A 162 -22.99 0.60 -4.62
CA LEU A 162 -22.60 1.83 -3.94
C LEU A 162 -21.17 2.25 -4.31
N TYR A 163 -20.24 1.29 -4.36
CA TYR A 163 -18.87 1.53 -4.80
C TYR A 163 -18.82 2.05 -6.25
N LEU A 164 -19.49 1.37 -7.19
CA LEU A 164 -19.55 1.78 -8.60
C LEU A 164 -20.17 3.17 -8.78
N ALA A 165 -21.28 3.45 -8.09
CA ALA A 165 -21.92 4.76 -8.14
C ALA A 165 -20.98 5.84 -7.62
N ARG A 166 -20.31 5.60 -6.48
CA ARG A 166 -19.33 6.55 -5.92
C ARG A 166 -18.18 6.82 -6.89
N LYS A 167 -17.59 5.79 -7.51
CA LYS A 167 -16.50 5.98 -8.49
C LYS A 167 -16.93 6.83 -9.69
N GLN A 168 -18.16 6.65 -10.17
CA GLN A 168 -18.71 7.46 -11.26
C GLN A 168 -19.01 8.90 -10.85
N ILE A 169 -19.48 9.11 -9.61
CA ILE A 169 -19.73 10.44 -9.06
C ILE A 169 -18.42 11.19 -8.83
N GLU A 170 -17.40 10.55 -8.27
CA GLU A 170 -16.05 11.13 -8.09
C GLU A 170 -15.48 11.60 -9.45
N LYS A 171 -15.61 10.75 -10.48
CA LYS A 171 -15.17 11.10 -11.84
C LYS A 171 -15.94 12.31 -12.39
N TYR A 172 -17.27 12.28 -12.30
CA TYR A 172 -18.12 13.39 -12.73
C TYR A 172 -17.74 14.70 -12.04
N SER A 173 -17.52 14.64 -10.72
CA SER A 173 -17.12 15.79 -9.93
C SER A 173 -15.83 16.42 -10.47
N SER A 174 -14.83 15.59 -10.76
CA SER A 174 -13.58 16.05 -11.37
C SER A 174 -13.77 16.66 -12.76
N GLU A 175 -14.66 16.10 -13.59
CA GLU A 175 -14.95 16.61 -14.94
C GLU A 175 -15.70 17.94 -14.92
N GLN A 176 -16.55 18.18 -13.91
CA GLN A 176 -17.29 19.43 -13.74
C GLN A 176 -16.55 20.49 -12.92
N GLY A 177 -15.38 20.15 -12.35
CA GLY A 177 -14.68 21.05 -11.43
C GLY A 177 -15.40 21.25 -10.09
N LEU A 178 -16.37 20.39 -9.77
CA LEU A 178 -17.01 20.31 -8.47
C LEU A 178 -16.03 19.63 -7.51
N THR A 179 -15.72 20.23 -6.37
CA THR A 179 -15.00 19.51 -5.31
C THR A 179 -16.02 18.69 -4.54
N LEU A 180 -15.92 17.37 -4.59
CA LEU A 180 -16.83 16.45 -3.88
C LEU A 180 -16.03 15.30 -3.28
N TYR A 181 -16.28 15.01 -2.01
CA TYR A 181 -15.65 13.93 -1.27
C TYR A 181 -16.69 13.17 -0.44
N PHE A 182 -16.71 11.84 -0.56
CA PHE A 182 -17.48 10.98 0.33
C PHE A 182 -16.64 10.59 1.55
N ALA A 183 -16.98 11.15 2.72
CA ALA A 183 -16.40 10.73 4.00
C ALA A 183 -16.83 9.30 4.36
N SER A 184 -18.05 8.93 4.00
CA SER A 184 -18.56 7.56 4.03
C SER A 184 -19.69 7.41 3.00
N LEU A 185 -19.86 6.21 2.46
CA LEU A 185 -21.06 5.79 1.73
C LEU A 185 -21.30 4.32 2.06
N SER A 186 -22.20 4.07 3.01
CA SER A 186 -22.36 2.75 3.61
C SER A 186 -23.78 2.55 4.10
N ARG A 187 -24.19 1.29 4.17
CA ARG A 187 -25.45 0.85 4.77
C ARG A 187 -25.35 0.49 6.24
N ARG A 188 -24.15 0.54 6.83
CA ARG A 188 -23.91 0.13 8.23
C ARG A 188 -23.19 1.18 9.05
N THR A 189 -22.27 1.93 8.44
CA THR A 189 -21.37 2.84 9.13
C THR A 189 -21.53 4.26 8.60
N ILE A 190 -21.28 5.25 9.45
CA ILE A 190 -21.24 6.65 9.06
C ILE A 190 -20.08 7.35 9.76
N VAL A 191 -19.43 8.27 9.05
CA VAL A 191 -18.26 9.01 9.54
C VAL A 191 -18.60 10.48 9.70
N TYR A 192 -18.36 11.00 10.91
CA TYR A 192 -18.38 12.43 11.23
C TYR A 192 -16.94 12.85 11.50
N LYS A 193 -16.40 13.78 10.70
CA LYS A 193 -14.98 14.19 10.80
C LYS A 193 -14.77 15.60 10.27
N GLY A 194 -13.70 16.26 10.69
CA GLY A 194 -13.38 17.57 10.13
C GLY A 194 -12.00 18.07 10.52
N TRP A 195 -11.65 19.24 9.97
CA TRP A 195 -10.45 19.96 10.35
C TRP A 195 -10.68 20.70 11.67
N LEU A 196 -10.51 20.00 12.78
CA LEU A 196 -10.84 20.48 14.12
C LEU A 196 -10.05 19.72 15.19
N ARG A 197 -10.01 20.26 16.40
CA ARG A 197 -9.43 19.64 17.59
C ARG A 197 -10.37 18.58 18.17
N SER A 198 -9.82 17.58 18.83
CA SER A 198 -10.52 16.36 19.27
C SER A 198 -11.79 16.63 20.09
N ASP A 199 -11.80 17.68 20.91
CA ASP A 199 -12.94 18.09 21.75
C ASP A 199 -14.04 18.88 21.02
N GLN A 200 -13.74 19.45 19.86
CA GLN A 200 -14.67 20.28 19.10
C GLN A 200 -15.68 19.47 18.29
N ILE A 201 -15.45 18.18 18.06
CA ILE A 201 -16.30 17.37 17.17
C ILE A 201 -17.75 17.27 17.68
N GLN A 202 -17.91 17.11 19.00
CA GLN A 202 -19.22 17.03 19.64
C GLN A 202 -19.96 18.36 19.54
N SER A 203 -19.22 19.47 19.63
CA SER A 203 -19.76 20.82 19.49
C SER A 203 -20.15 21.13 18.05
N LEU A 204 -19.31 20.75 17.07
CA LEU A 204 -19.55 21.02 15.65
C LEU A 204 -20.79 20.28 15.15
N TYR A 205 -20.89 18.97 15.40
CA TYR A 205 -21.98 18.16 14.84
C TYR A 205 -23.12 17.99 15.84
N ILE A 206 -24.20 18.75 15.61
CA ILE A 206 -25.38 18.76 16.50
C ILE A 206 -26.03 17.37 16.60
N ASP A 207 -25.92 16.55 15.55
CA ASP A 207 -26.38 15.16 15.53
C ASP A 207 -25.80 14.33 16.69
N LEU A 208 -24.50 14.52 17.00
CA LEU A 208 -23.79 13.75 18.04
C LEU A 208 -24.19 14.14 19.46
N GLN A 209 -25.03 15.17 19.63
CA GLN A 209 -25.55 15.63 20.93
C GLN A 209 -26.96 15.08 21.21
N GLN A 210 -27.57 14.38 20.26
CA GLN A 210 -28.95 13.92 20.37
C GLN A 210 -29.01 12.59 21.12
N GLU A 211 -29.84 12.49 22.17
CA GLU A 211 -29.95 11.28 23.00
C GLU A 211 -30.40 10.03 22.23
N ASP A 212 -31.13 10.21 21.13
CA ASP A 212 -31.59 9.13 20.25
C ASP A 212 -30.58 8.79 19.13
N TYR A 213 -29.47 9.52 19.03
CA TYR A 213 -28.30 9.09 18.28
C TYR A 213 -27.58 7.99 19.07
N VAL A 214 -27.94 6.74 18.79
CA VAL A 214 -27.39 5.57 19.48
C VAL A 214 -26.50 4.74 18.56
N SER A 215 -25.47 4.13 19.13
CA SER A 215 -24.61 3.19 18.41
C SER A 215 -24.13 2.07 19.32
N LYS A 216 -23.78 0.92 18.74
CA LYS A 216 -23.13 -0.19 19.45
C LYS A 216 -21.61 -0.04 19.54
N PHE A 217 -21.02 0.85 18.73
CA PHE A 217 -19.60 1.16 18.75
C PHE A 217 -19.34 2.62 18.38
N GLY A 218 -18.18 3.15 18.76
CA GLY A 218 -17.64 4.39 18.23
C GLY A 218 -16.13 4.31 18.12
N SER A 219 -15.65 4.49 16.89
CA SER A 219 -14.24 4.43 16.50
C SER A 219 -13.73 5.84 16.24
N VAL A 220 -12.69 6.25 16.95
CA VAL A 220 -12.21 7.64 16.98
C VAL A 220 -10.76 7.76 16.59
N HIS A 221 -10.44 8.90 15.99
CA HIS A 221 -9.10 9.24 15.56
C HIS A 221 -8.81 10.72 15.80
N SER A 222 -7.62 11.00 16.34
CA SER A 222 -7.03 12.34 16.46
C SER A 222 -5.75 12.39 15.67
N ARG A 223 -5.66 13.32 14.71
CA ARG A 223 -4.56 13.46 13.77
C ARG A 223 -3.48 14.40 14.30
N PHE A 224 -2.22 14.07 14.04
CA PHE A 224 -1.07 14.98 14.12
C PHE A 224 -0.32 14.92 12.79
N SER A 225 -0.31 16.05 12.10
CA SER A 225 0.33 16.22 10.81
C SER A 225 1.75 16.74 11.02
N THR A 226 2.77 15.97 10.64
CA THR A 226 4.17 16.42 10.75
C THR A 226 4.57 17.31 9.58
N ASN A 227 4.02 17.09 8.37
CA ASN A 227 4.43 17.77 7.14
C ASN A 227 3.28 18.24 6.21
N THR A 228 2.02 18.01 6.57
CA THR A 228 0.87 18.30 5.70
C THR A 228 0.13 19.57 6.11
N PHE A 229 -0.46 20.28 5.14
CA PHE A 229 -1.50 21.26 5.46
C PHE A 229 -2.79 20.52 5.84
N PRO A 230 -3.34 20.75 7.04
CA PRO A 230 -4.59 20.13 7.46
C PRO A 230 -5.74 20.47 6.50
N SER A 231 -6.63 19.51 6.27
CA SER A 231 -7.85 19.71 5.49
C SER A 231 -9.00 18.85 6.00
N TRP A 232 -10.22 19.21 5.64
CA TRP A 232 -11.45 18.52 6.07
C TRP A 232 -11.50 17.07 5.61
N GLU A 233 -11.09 16.79 4.38
CA GLU A 233 -11.08 15.44 3.79
C GLU A 233 -9.99 14.53 4.39
N ARG A 234 -8.86 15.12 4.81
CA ARG A 234 -7.69 14.41 5.36
C ARG A 234 -7.85 13.99 6.82
N ALA A 235 -8.84 14.53 7.53
CA ALA A 235 -9.20 14.03 8.85
C ALA A 235 -9.58 12.53 8.76
N HIS A 236 -9.38 11.79 9.83
CA HIS A 236 -9.82 10.40 9.97
C HIS A 236 -11.00 10.33 10.93
N PRO A 237 -11.77 9.21 10.97
CA PRO A 237 -11.61 7.98 10.18
C PRO A 237 -11.76 8.15 8.66
N ASN A 238 -11.18 7.22 7.90
CA ASN A 238 -11.55 7.01 6.49
C ASN A 238 -12.78 6.10 6.43
N ARG A 239 -13.12 5.54 5.25
CA ARG A 239 -14.41 4.87 5.03
C ARG A 239 -14.52 3.56 5.79
N LEU A 240 -13.42 2.80 5.81
CA LEU A 240 -13.30 1.52 6.48
C LEU A 240 -12.21 1.57 7.56
N LEU A 241 -11.19 2.42 7.39
CA LEU A 241 -9.93 2.35 8.12
C LEU A 241 -9.60 3.61 8.94
N MET A 242 -9.01 3.38 10.11
CA MET A 242 -8.24 4.34 10.88
C MET A 242 -6.78 3.88 10.90
N HIS A 243 -5.86 4.80 10.60
CA HIS A 243 -4.44 4.52 10.59
C HIS A 243 -3.73 5.29 11.69
N ASN A 244 -2.86 4.61 12.42
CA ASN A 244 -1.82 5.22 13.22
C ASN A 244 -0.45 4.85 12.66
N GLY A 245 0.26 5.85 12.15
CA GLY A 245 1.63 5.70 11.70
C GLY A 245 1.79 5.95 10.21
N GLU A 246 2.74 5.26 9.59
CA GLU A 246 3.23 5.60 8.25
C GLU A 246 3.44 4.33 7.42
N ILE A 247 3.06 4.38 6.15
CA ILE A 247 3.39 3.33 5.17
C ILE A 247 4.62 3.76 4.37
N ASN A 248 5.78 3.20 4.69
CA ASN A 248 7.05 3.59 4.07
C ASN A 248 7.27 2.93 2.69
N THR A 249 6.46 1.93 2.31
CA THR A 249 6.49 1.31 0.98
C THR A 249 5.45 1.89 0.01
N ILE A 250 4.76 2.98 0.38
CA ILE A 250 3.53 3.45 -0.30
C ILE A 250 3.70 3.68 -1.81
N GLN A 251 4.82 4.26 -2.26
CA GLN A 251 5.05 4.53 -3.68
C GLN A 251 5.15 3.23 -4.51
N GLY A 252 5.78 2.19 -3.95
CA GLY A 252 5.83 0.86 -4.56
C GLY A 252 4.44 0.23 -4.59
N ASN A 253 3.75 0.21 -3.45
CA ASN A 253 2.40 -0.34 -3.30
C ASN A 253 1.40 0.25 -4.29
N VAL A 254 1.42 1.58 -4.47
CA VAL A 254 0.55 2.29 -5.42
C VAL A 254 0.84 1.85 -6.87
N ASN A 255 2.11 1.72 -7.24
CA ASN A 255 2.50 1.34 -8.59
C ASN A 255 2.08 -0.11 -8.90
N TRP A 256 2.28 -1.01 -7.94
CA TRP A 256 1.87 -2.41 -8.05
C TRP A 256 0.36 -2.59 -8.06
N MET A 257 -0.39 -1.86 -7.21
CA MET A 257 -1.85 -1.84 -7.25
C MET A 257 -2.37 -1.33 -8.61
N ARG A 258 -1.75 -0.30 -9.18
CA ARG A 258 -2.07 0.17 -10.54
C ARG A 258 -1.82 -0.87 -11.61
N ALA A 259 -0.68 -1.56 -11.53
CA ALA A 259 -0.37 -2.62 -12.48
C ALA A 259 -1.38 -3.77 -12.43
N ARG A 260 -1.93 -4.08 -11.24
CA ARG A 260 -2.96 -5.12 -11.04
C ARG A 260 -4.37 -4.65 -11.35
N GLN A 261 -4.63 -3.36 -11.26
CA GLN A 261 -5.97 -2.77 -11.25
C GLN A 261 -6.89 -3.32 -12.33
N LYS A 262 -6.45 -3.34 -13.59
CA LYS A 262 -7.27 -3.82 -14.71
C LYS A 262 -7.82 -5.22 -14.43
N LYS A 263 -6.95 -6.16 -14.04
CA LYS A 263 -7.33 -7.54 -13.76
C LYS A 263 -8.24 -7.64 -12.53
N LEU A 264 -7.96 -6.87 -11.48
CA LEU A 264 -8.77 -6.86 -10.26
C LEU A 264 -10.19 -6.36 -10.52
N VAL A 265 -10.32 -5.24 -11.21
CA VAL A 265 -11.61 -4.61 -11.53
C VAL A 265 -12.41 -5.51 -12.49
N GLU A 266 -11.79 -6.06 -13.53
CA GLU A 266 -12.44 -7.02 -14.44
C GLU A 266 -12.94 -8.27 -13.69
N THR A 267 -12.17 -8.76 -12.71
CA THR A 267 -12.56 -9.93 -11.92
C THR A 267 -13.79 -9.64 -11.06
N LEU A 268 -13.89 -8.43 -10.50
CA LEU A 268 -14.96 -8.07 -9.58
C LEU A 268 -16.23 -7.60 -10.29
N PHE A 269 -16.09 -6.82 -11.37
CA PHE A 269 -17.20 -6.11 -12.03
C PHE A 269 -17.48 -6.55 -13.46
N GLY A 270 -16.64 -7.40 -14.07
CA GLY A 270 -16.85 -7.90 -15.43
C GLY A 270 -17.02 -6.76 -16.44
N ASP A 271 -18.16 -6.73 -17.12
CA ASP A 271 -18.49 -5.74 -18.16
C ASP A 271 -18.53 -4.30 -17.61
N ASP A 272 -18.75 -4.11 -16.31
CA ASP A 272 -18.79 -2.80 -15.66
C ASP A 272 -17.40 -2.27 -15.24
N ALA A 273 -16.33 -3.00 -15.56
CA ALA A 273 -14.98 -2.64 -15.16
C ALA A 273 -14.54 -1.24 -15.63
N TYR A 274 -15.03 -0.78 -16.79
CA TYR A 274 -14.70 0.54 -17.33
C TYR A 274 -15.19 1.71 -16.46
N LYS A 275 -16.13 1.46 -15.52
CA LYS A 275 -16.66 2.46 -14.58
C LYS A 275 -15.67 2.80 -13.46
N VAL A 276 -14.68 1.94 -13.20
CA VAL A 276 -13.66 2.16 -12.16
C VAL A 276 -12.34 2.59 -12.81
N HIS A 277 -12.07 3.90 -12.77
CA HIS A 277 -10.85 4.47 -13.36
C HIS A 277 -9.59 4.27 -12.52
N ASP A 278 -9.71 4.48 -11.22
CA ASP A 278 -8.61 4.28 -10.25
C ASP A 278 -9.20 3.66 -8.98
N ILE A 279 -8.60 2.56 -8.52
CA ILE A 279 -8.89 1.97 -7.20
C ILE A 279 -8.35 2.92 -6.12
N VAL A 280 -7.08 3.32 -6.25
CA VAL A 280 -6.37 4.16 -5.28
C VAL A 280 -6.30 5.62 -5.73
N ASN A 281 -6.65 6.56 -4.85
CA ASN A 281 -6.45 7.99 -5.12
C ASN A 281 -5.03 8.44 -4.75
N GLN A 282 -4.20 8.75 -5.76
CA GLN A 282 -2.79 9.10 -5.55
C GLN A 282 -2.53 10.47 -4.91
N SER A 283 -3.53 11.36 -4.88
CA SER A 283 -3.39 12.66 -4.23
C SER A 283 -3.84 12.63 -2.76
N GLY A 284 -4.29 11.48 -2.26
CA GLY A 284 -4.66 11.29 -0.86
C GLY A 284 -3.43 11.01 0.03
N SER A 285 -3.61 11.07 1.35
CA SER A 285 -2.59 10.62 2.29
C SER A 285 -2.33 9.11 2.15
N ASP A 286 -1.19 8.64 2.64
CA ASP A 286 -0.84 7.21 2.70
C ASP A 286 -1.99 6.36 3.26
N SER A 287 -2.63 6.86 4.32
CA SER A 287 -3.72 6.27 5.07
C SER A 287 -5.00 6.16 4.24
N ALA A 288 -5.31 7.19 3.46
CA ALA A 288 -6.43 7.18 2.53
C ALA A 288 -6.21 6.19 1.37
N ILE A 289 -4.96 6.05 0.91
CA ILE A 289 -4.59 5.07 -0.10
C ILE A 289 -4.75 3.64 0.43
N VAL A 290 -4.32 3.36 1.67
CA VAL A 290 -4.55 2.06 2.32
C VAL A 290 -6.04 1.79 2.50
N ASP A 291 -6.82 2.79 2.93
CA ASP A 291 -8.28 2.67 3.03
C ASP A 291 -8.92 2.31 1.68
N ASN A 292 -8.49 2.93 0.58
CA ASN A 292 -9.01 2.60 -0.76
C ASN A 292 -8.68 1.16 -1.17
N ALA A 293 -7.46 0.71 -0.91
CA ALA A 293 -7.06 -0.68 -1.20
C ALA A 293 -7.84 -1.68 -0.33
N LEU A 294 -7.96 -1.42 0.97
CA LEU A 294 -8.70 -2.27 1.89
C LEU A 294 -10.20 -2.29 1.55
N GLU A 295 -10.82 -1.15 1.26
CA GLU A 295 -12.21 -1.02 0.84
C GLU A 295 -12.48 -1.87 -0.41
N PHE A 296 -11.63 -1.73 -1.44
CA PHE A 296 -11.78 -2.47 -2.69
C PHE A 296 -11.64 -3.99 -2.48
N LEU A 297 -10.60 -4.44 -1.76
CA LEU A 297 -10.43 -5.86 -1.47
C LEU A 297 -11.59 -6.41 -0.62
N SER A 298 -12.15 -5.58 0.26
CA SER A 298 -13.28 -5.96 1.12
C SER A 298 -14.60 -6.16 0.36
N LEU A 299 -14.68 -5.76 -0.91
CA LEU A 299 -15.81 -6.09 -1.80
C LEU A 299 -15.78 -7.57 -2.24
N ALA A 300 -14.62 -8.23 -2.17
CA ALA A 300 -14.42 -9.61 -2.62
C ALA A 300 -14.15 -10.59 -1.47
N MET A 301 -13.66 -10.12 -0.33
CA MET A 301 -13.33 -10.95 0.84
C MET A 301 -13.61 -10.22 2.16
N PRO A 302 -13.70 -10.92 3.29
CA PRO A 302 -13.84 -10.27 4.60
C PRO A 302 -12.67 -9.30 4.89
N PRO A 303 -12.93 -8.16 5.56
CA PRO A 303 -11.92 -7.12 5.80
C PRO A 303 -10.72 -7.63 6.60
N GLU A 304 -10.92 -8.59 7.52
CA GLU A 304 -9.84 -9.24 8.27
C GLU A 304 -8.88 -10.01 7.36
N GLN A 305 -9.39 -10.65 6.30
CA GLN A 305 -8.57 -11.36 5.33
C GLN A 305 -7.83 -10.37 4.44
N ALA A 306 -8.51 -9.32 3.96
CA ALA A 306 -7.88 -8.26 3.18
C ALA A 306 -6.76 -7.55 3.96
N ALA A 307 -6.97 -7.28 5.25
CA ALA A 307 -5.96 -6.71 6.14
C ALA A 307 -4.75 -7.64 6.30
N MET A 308 -4.96 -8.95 6.43
CA MET A 308 -3.86 -9.93 6.47
C MET A 308 -3.06 -9.98 5.16
N LEU A 309 -3.67 -9.69 4.00
CA LEU A 309 -2.96 -9.64 2.72
C LEU A 309 -2.14 -8.35 2.57
N LEU A 310 -2.72 -7.21 2.97
CA LEU A 310 -2.05 -5.91 2.92
C LEU A 310 -0.88 -5.86 3.91
N ILE A 311 -1.09 -6.30 5.16
CA ILE A 311 -0.10 -6.21 6.24
C ILE A 311 0.13 -7.63 6.81
N PRO A 312 0.89 -8.47 6.11
CA PRO A 312 1.13 -9.85 6.53
C PRO A 312 2.06 -9.92 7.75
N GLU A 313 1.86 -10.92 8.59
CA GLU A 313 2.79 -11.20 9.69
C GLU A 313 4.11 -11.79 9.15
N PRO A 314 5.24 -11.68 9.88
CA PRO A 314 6.48 -12.29 9.44
C PRO A 314 6.34 -13.82 9.44
N TRP A 315 6.54 -14.45 8.28
CA TRP A 315 6.27 -15.88 8.07
C TRP A 315 7.50 -16.69 7.63
N LEU A 316 8.43 -16.10 6.88
CA LEU A 316 9.54 -16.83 6.24
C LEU A 316 10.48 -17.49 7.27
N TYR A 317 10.95 -16.68 8.22
CA TYR A 317 11.90 -17.08 9.26
C TYR A 317 11.24 -17.34 10.63
N ASN A 318 9.92 -17.21 10.71
CA ASN A 318 9.18 -17.41 11.95
C ASN A 318 8.61 -18.84 11.99
N HIS A 319 9.38 -19.76 12.57
CA HIS A 319 8.97 -21.15 12.71
C HIS A 319 7.88 -21.38 13.78
N SER A 320 7.48 -20.35 14.51
CA SER A 320 6.39 -20.43 15.50
C SER A 320 5.00 -20.30 14.88
N ASN A 321 4.90 -19.85 13.62
CA ASN A 321 3.61 -19.80 12.93
C ASN A 321 3.06 -21.22 12.74
N HIS A 322 1.73 -21.34 12.80
CA HIS A 322 1.07 -22.58 12.40
C HIS A 322 1.39 -22.88 10.91
N PRO A 323 1.69 -24.14 10.52
CA PRO A 323 2.05 -24.48 9.14
C PRO A 323 1.07 -23.99 8.08
N ASP A 324 -0.24 -24.20 8.28
CA ASP A 324 -1.27 -23.69 7.36
C ASP A 324 -1.23 -22.15 7.20
N VAL A 325 -0.98 -21.42 8.29
CA VAL A 325 -0.90 -19.94 8.26
C VAL A 325 0.35 -19.49 7.52
N ARG A 326 1.47 -20.16 7.74
CA ARG A 326 2.71 -19.93 6.98
C ARG A 326 2.50 -20.22 5.50
N ALA A 327 1.84 -21.33 5.14
CA ALA A 327 1.51 -21.67 3.77
C ALA A 327 0.58 -20.64 3.11
N PHE A 328 -0.40 -20.12 3.85
CA PHE A 328 -1.24 -19.00 3.39
C PHE A 328 -0.39 -17.78 3.01
N TYR A 329 0.49 -17.33 3.91
CA TYR A 329 1.31 -16.14 3.63
C TYR A 329 2.35 -16.38 2.54
N GLU A 330 2.97 -17.57 2.51
CA GLU A 330 3.90 -17.97 1.46
C GLU A 330 3.23 -18.03 0.09
N PHE A 331 1.99 -18.51 0.00
CA PHE A 331 1.24 -18.49 -1.24
C PHE A 331 0.92 -17.05 -1.68
N TYR A 332 0.40 -16.21 -0.78
CA TYR A 332 0.04 -14.84 -1.15
C TYR A 332 1.22 -13.92 -1.44
N SER A 333 2.44 -14.25 -0.98
CA SER A 333 3.63 -13.50 -1.38
C SER A 333 3.96 -13.65 -2.88
N TYR A 334 3.37 -14.62 -3.59
CA TYR A 334 3.41 -14.70 -5.06
C TYR A 334 2.43 -13.72 -5.74
N LEU A 335 1.51 -13.11 -5.01
CA LEU A 335 0.42 -12.31 -5.59
C LEU A 335 0.41 -10.86 -5.12
N MET A 336 0.97 -10.57 -3.93
CA MET A 336 0.89 -9.25 -3.33
C MET A 336 2.08 -8.95 -2.43
N GLU A 337 2.66 -7.78 -2.64
CA GLU A 337 3.68 -7.18 -1.77
C GLU A 337 3.06 -6.61 -0.47
N PRO A 338 3.80 -6.63 0.65
CA PRO A 338 3.35 -6.03 1.89
C PRO A 338 3.33 -4.50 1.85
N TRP A 339 2.31 -3.93 2.47
CA TRP A 339 2.17 -2.51 2.74
C TRP A 339 2.80 -2.22 4.10
N ASP A 340 4.10 -1.97 4.09
CA ASP A 340 4.95 -1.97 5.29
C ASP A 340 5.21 -0.56 5.81
N GLY A 341 5.71 -0.50 7.04
CA GLY A 341 5.98 0.72 7.80
C GLY A 341 5.47 0.60 9.23
N PRO A 342 5.82 1.56 10.12
CA PRO A 342 5.33 1.57 11.48
C PRO A 342 3.84 1.87 11.51
N THR A 343 3.00 0.84 11.37
CA THR A 343 1.56 0.98 11.22
C THR A 343 0.77 0.21 12.27
N MET A 344 -0.28 0.83 12.77
CA MET A 344 -1.40 0.15 13.39
C MET A 344 -2.66 0.63 12.68
N ILE A 345 -3.38 -0.31 12.06
CA ILE A 345 -4.66 -0.02 11.45
C ILE A 345 -5.78 -0.55 12.33
N SER A 346 -6.91 0.15 12.33
CA SER A 346 -8.18 -0.38 12.79
C SER A 346 -9.19 -0.25 11.67
N PHE A 347 -10.03 -1.26 11.49
CA PHE A 347 -11.02 -1.29 10.42
C PHE A 347 -12.39 -1.69 10.95
N CYS A 348 -13.47 -1.18 10.34
CA CYS A 348 -14.83 -1.49 10.76
C CYS A 348 -15.81 -1.50 9.57
N ASP A 349 -16.39 -2.66 9.27
CA ASP A 349 -17.46 -2.79 8.28
C ASP A 349 -18.86 -2.68 8.90
N GLY A 350 -18.94 -2.51 10.22
CA GLY A 350 -20.18 -2.44 11.01
C GLY A 350 -20.65 -3.78 11.60
N ASP A 351 -20.23 -4.91 11.01
CA ASP A 351 -20.47 -6.26 11.51
C ASP A 351 -19.27 -6.79 12.30
N LYS A 352 -18.07 -6.32 11.93
CA LYS A 352 -16.80 -6.61 12.57
C LYS A 352 -15.98 -5.33 12.76
N LEU A 353 -15.22 -5.33 13.84
CA LEU A 353 -14.29 -4.26 14.21
C LEU A 353 -12.93 -4.87 14.52
N GLY A 354 -11.92 -4.54 13.73
CA GLY A 354 -10.60 -5.12 13.82
C GLY A 354 -9.51 -4.09 14.14
N ALA A 355 -8.39 -4.58 14.67
CA ALA A 355 -7.14 -3.84 14.77
C ALA A 355 -5.94 -4.75 14.46
N LEU A 356 -5.04 -4.30 13.61
CA LEU A 356 -3.86 -5.03 13.15
C LEU A 356 -2.63 -4.14 13.31
N THR A 357 -1.58 -4.69 13.92
CA THR A 357 -0.26 -4.06 13.94
C THR A 357 0.59 -4.55 12.78
N ASP A 358 1.51 -3.71 12.34
CA ASP A 358 2.58 -4.07 11.42
C ASP A 358 3.41 -5.26 11.91
N ARG A 359 4.22 -5.79 11.01
CA ARG A 359 5.01 -7.00 11.24
C ARG A 359 6.05 -6.87 12.35
N ASN A 360 6.46 -5.65 12.68
CA ASN A 360 7.42 -5.30 13.73
C ASN A 360 6.72 -4.82 15.02
N GLY A 361 5.43 -4.47 14.95
CA GLY A 361 4.63 -3.96 16.07
C GLY A 361 5.16 -2.62 16.59
N LEU A 362 5.45 -1.69 15.68
CA LEU A 362 6.09 -0.41 15.99
C LEU A 362 5.12 0.61 16.60
N ARG A 363 3.82 0.32 16.58
CA ARG A 363 2.77 1.15 17.16
C ARG A 363 2.04 0.42 18.29
N PRO A 364 1.77 1.08 19.43
CA PRO A 364 1.13 0.44 20.57
C PRO A 364 -0.36 0.23 20.33
N GLY A 365 -0.88 -0.95 20.68
CA GLY A 365 -2.31 -1.22 20.79
C GLY A 365 -2.62 -1.88 22.12
N ARG A 366 -3.55 -1.32 22.90
CA ARG A 366 -3.97 -1.82 24.21
C ARG A 366 -5.47 -2.01 24.22
N TYR A 367 -5.96 -3.04 24.92
CA TYR A 367 -7.40 -3.21 25.07
C TYR A 367 -7.81 -3.72 26.46
N THR A 368 -9.02 -3.34 26.86
CA THR A 368 -9.67 -3.77 28.10
C THR A 368 -11.04 -4.34 27.77
N ILE A 369 -11.39 -5.48 28.37
CA ILE A 369 -12.73 -6.10 28.29
C ILE A 369 -13.39 -6.01 29.66
N THR A 370 -14.65 -5.56 29.69
CA THR A 370 -15.43 -5.40 30.92
C THR A 370 -16.40 -6.55 31.16
N LYS A 371 -16.95 -6.66 32.39
CA LYS A 371 -18.00 -7.64 32.75
C LYS A 371 -19.29 -7.47 31.96
N GLN A 372 -19.52 -6.29 31.39
CA GLN A 372 -20.67 -5.95 30.56
C GLN A 372 -20.46 -6.32 29.07
N ASN A 373 -19.37 -7.02 28.77
CA ASN A 373 -18.93 -7.39 27.42
C ASN A 373 -18.65 -6.16 26.55
N GLU A 374 -18.12 -5.10 27.15
CA GLU A 374 -17.61 -3.93 26.44
C GLU A 374 -16.13 -4.11 26.17
N ILE A 375 -15.67 -3.61 25.02
CA ILE A 375 -14.26 -3.56 24.67
C ILE A 375 -13.83 -2.12 24.45
N ILE A 376 -12.70 -1.77 25.05
CA ILE A 376 -12.04 -0.47 24.93
C ILE A 376 -10.67 -0.75 24.34
N PHE A 377 -10.43 -0.33 23.10
CA PHE A 377 -9.13 -0.43 22.44
C PHE A 377 -8.58 0.98 22.18
N SER A 378 -7.29 1.19 22.41
CA SER A 378 -6.62 2.44 22.03
C SER A 378 -5.10 2.28 21.97
N SER A 379 -4.43 3.26 21.36
CA SER A 379 -2.98 3.41 21.44
C SER A 379 -2.46 3.64 22.87
N GLU A 380 -3.33 4.06 23.80
CA GLU A 380 -3.00 4.27 25.22
C GLU A 380 -4.01 3.60 26.16
N VAL A 381 -3.62 3.48 27.43
CA VAL A 381 -4.52 3.09 28.53
C VAL A 381 -5.05 4.34 29.24
N GLY A 382 -6.18 4.24 29.96
CA GLY A 382 -6.75 5.37 30.70
C GLY A 382 -7.59 6.34 29.86
N VAL A 383 -7.92 5.94 28.63
CA VAL A 383 -8.73 6.75 27.70
C VAL A 383 -10.23 6.75 28.04
N VAL A 384 -10.69 5.81 28.87
CA VAL A 384 -12.04 5.76 29.44
C VAL A 384 -11.92 5.22 30.85
N ASP A 385 -12.67 5.79 31.80
CA ASP A 385 -12.67 5.31 33.17
C ASP A 385 -13.44 3.98 33.29
N VAL A 386 -12.76 2.97 33.81
CA VAL A 386 -13.32 1.64 34.10
C VAL A 386 -12.92 1.26 35.52
N SER A 387 -13.90 0.91 36.35
CA SER A 387 -13.61 0.38 37.68
C SER A 387 -12.79 -0.91 37.55
N GLU A 388 -11.71 -1.06 38.33
CA GLU A 388 -10.91 -2.30 38.35
C GLU A 388 -11.78 -3.52 38.74
N SER A 389 -12.87 -3.32 39.49
CA SER A 389 -13.82 -4.38 39.79
C SER A 389 -14.58 -4.89 38.55
N ASP A 390 -14.66 -4.10 37.49
CA ASP A 390 -15.43 -4.40 36.28
C ASP A 390 -14.56 -4.91 35.13
N VAL A 391 -13.23 -4.88 35.30
CA VAL A 391 -12.29 -5.42 34.32
C VAL A 391 -12.29 -6.95 34.35
N VAL A 392 -12.51 -7.56 33.19
CA VAL A 392 -12.36 -9.01 32.96
C VAL A 392 -10.98 -9.33 32.42
N TYR A 393 -10.49 -8.50 31.48
CA TYR A 393 -9.22 -8.74 30.80
C TYR A 393 -8.56 -7.43 30.36
N LYS A 394 -7.23 -7.38 30.44
CA LYS A 394 -6.39 -6.30 29.89
C LYS A 394 -5.32 -6.94 28.99
N GLY A 395 -5.26 -6.52 27.74
CA GLY A 395 -4.36 -7.06 26.73
C GLY A 395 -3.59 -5.99 25.96
N GLN A 396 -2.65 -6.45 25.14
CA GLN A 396 -1.92 -5.65 24.17
C GLN A 396 -1.86 -6.37 22.83
N LEU A 397 -1.77 -5.61 21.75
CA LEU A 397 -1.58 -6.12 20.40
C LEU A 397 -0.07 -6.27 20.15
N ASN A 398 0.37 -7.50 19.89
CA ASN A 398 1.77 -7.84 19.64
C ASN A 398 2.06 -7.80 18.12
N PRO A 399 3.34 -7.74 17.68
CA PRO A 399 3.70 -7.66 16.27
C PRO A 399 2.97 -8.66 15.37
N GLY A 400 2.41 -8.17 14.26
CA GLY A 400 1.64 -8.96 13.29
C GLY A 400 0.33 -9.58 13.79
N LYS A 401 -0.09 -9.35 15.05
CA LYS A 401 -1.33 -9.92 15.59
C LYS A 401 -2.55 -9.06 15.20
N LEU A 402 -3.66 -9.75 14.97
CA LEU A 402 -4.96 -9.20 14.63
C LEU A 402 -5.92 -9.39 15.81
N LEU A 403 -6.46 -8.28 16.32
CA LEU A 403 -7.61 -8.26 17.21
C LEU A 403 -8.87 -8.14 16.36
N LEU A 404 -9.83 -9.05 16.51
CA LEU A 404 -11.10 -8.98 15.78
C LEU A 404 -12.27 -9.11 16.76
N VAL A 405 -13.11 -8.09 16.80
CA VAL A 405 -14.42 -8.11 17.47
C VAL A 405 -15.45 -8.50 16.43
N ASP A 406 -16.13 -9.61 16.65
CA ASP A 406 -17.22 -10.06 15.80
C ASP A 406 -18.54 -9.83 16.54
N PHE A 407 -19.31 -8.83 16.08
CA PHE A 407 -20.60 -8.50 16.69
C PHE A 407 -21.65 -9.59 16.44
N THR A 408 -21.50 -10.42 15.41
CA THR A 408 -22.42 -11.54 15.16
C THR A 408 -22.21 -12.67 16.16
N GLN A 409 -20.97 -12.84 16.63
CA GLN A 409 -20.58 -13.85 17.64
C GLN A 409 -20.56 -13.30 19.08
N ASN A 410 -20.71 -11.98 19.24
CA ASN A 410 -20.64 -11.25 20.52
C ASN A 410 -19.33 -11.49 21.31
N LYS A 411 -18.21 -11.69 20.61
CA LYS A 411 -16.92 -11.97 21.25
C LYS A 411 -15.74 -11.36 20.48
N VAL A 412 -14.62 -11.25 21.17
CA VAL A 412 -13.31 -11.17 20.53
C VAL A 412 -12.94 -12.56 19.98
N VAL A 413 -12.61 -12.64 18.70
CA VAL A 413 -12.11 -13.86 18.07
C VAL A 413 -10.63 -14.00 18.38
N ASP A 414 -10.20 -15.19 18.82
CA ASP A 414 -8.80 -15.46 19.07
C ASP A 414 -7.97 -15.32 17.77
N ASN A 415 -6.79 -14.70 17.86
CA ASN A 415 -5.96 -14.42 16.68
C ASN A 415 -5.56 -15.70 15.95
N ASP A 416 -5.13 -16.73 16.68
CA ASP A 416 -4.58 -17.95 16.07
C ASP A 416 -5.73 -18.79 15.49
N GLU A 417 -6.88 -18.86 16.17
CA GLU A 417 -8.12 -19.43 15.63
C GLU A 417 -8.56 -18.72 14.34
N LEU A 418 -8.58 -17.38 14.35
CA LEU A 418 -8.98 -16.56 13.22
C LEU A 418 -8.08 -16.81 12.00
N LYS A 419 -6.76 -16.64 12.16
CA LYS A 419 -5.81 -16.83 11.07
C LYS A 419 -5.84 -18.24 10.53
N LEU A 420 -5.95 -19.24 11.40
CA LEU A 420 -6.06 -20.64 10.99
C LEU A 420 -7.34 -20.90 10.18
N SER A 421 -8.47 -20.31 10.58
CA SER A 421 -9.73 -20.45 9.85
C SER A 421 -9.64 -19.86 8.44
N ILE A 422 -8.95 -18.72 8.28
CA ILE A 422 -8.71 -18.07 6.98
C ILE A 422 -7.74 -18.91 6.15
N ALA A 423 -6.64 -19.35 6.74
CA ALA A 423 -5.63 -20.17 6.09
C ALA A 423 -6.15 -21.53 5.61
N LYS A 424 -7.20 -22.07 6.24
CA LYS A 424 -7.82 -23.34 5.85
C LYS A 424 -8.90 -23.21 4.75
N LYS A 425 -9.21 -22.01 4.27
CA LYS A 425 -10.23 -21.81 3.22
C LYS A 425 -9.84 -22.46 1.89
N LYS A 426 -8.54 -22.57 1.60
CA LYS A 426 -7.97 -23.17 0.39
C LYS A 426 -6.77 -24.06 0.75
N PRO A 427 -6.42 -25.05 -0.07
CA PRO A 427 -5.36 -26.01 0.24
C PRO A 427 -3.96 -25.45 -0.10
N TYR A 428 -3.59 -24.28 0.45
CA TYR A 428 -2.34 -23.58 0.12
C TYR A 428 -1.10 -24.46 0.29
N GLN A 429 -1.03 -25.26 1.35
CA GLN A 429 0.08 -26.18 1.59
C GLN A 429 0.22 -27.23 0.48
N ALA A 430 -0.91 -27.75 -0.02
CA ALA A 430 -0.89 -28.75 -1.09
C ALA A 430 -0.46 -28.12 -2.42
N TRP A 431 -0.91 -26.89 -2.70
CA TRP A 431 -0.47 -26.12 -3.86
C TRP A 431 1.03 -25.82 -3.82
N LEU A 432 1.55 -25.38 -2.67
CA LEU A 432 2.99 -25.14 -2.52
C LEU A 432 3.82 -26.43 -2.68
N GLN A 433 3.29 -27.59 -2.26
CA GLN A 433 3.94 -28.89 -2.41
C GLN A 433 3.85 -29.47 -3.82
N SER A 434 2.90 -29.05 -4.65
CA SER A 434 2.83 -29.47 -6.06
C SER A 434 3.84 -28.76 -6.94
N LYS A 435 4.50 -27.72 -6.43
CA LYS A 435 5.59 -27.01 -7.11
C LYS A 435 6.75 -27.98 -7.37
N ASP A 436 7.29 -27.89 -8.59
CA ASP A 436 8.40 -28.74 -9.00
C ASP A 436 9.65 -28.49 -8.14
N GLU A 437 10.01 -29.48 -7.31
CA GLU A 437 11.24 -29.47 -6.51
C GLU A 437 12.51 -29.46 -7.38
N ALA A 438 12.38 -29.69 -8.70
CA ALA A 438 13.51 -29.79 -9.62
C ALA A 438 14.26 -28.46 -9.84
N LEU A 439 13.60 -27.31 -9.71
CA LEU A 439 14.21 -26.00 -9.97
C LEU A 439 14.79 -25.35 -8.70
N ASP A 440 15.73 -26.05 -8.05
CA ASP A 440 16.51 -25.49 -6.95
C ASP A 440 17.74 -24.73 -7.49
N LEU A 441 17.57 -23.43 -7.70
CA LEU A 441 18.60 -22.57 -8.28
C LEU A 441 19.89 -22.48 -7.45
N GLU A 442 19.83 -22.78 -6.15
CA GLU A 442 21.02 -22.80 -5.29
C GLU A 442 21.93 -24.01 -5.56
N LYS A 443 21.37 -25.07 -6.18
CA LYS A 443 22.14 -26.25 -6.60
C LYS A 443 22.77 -26.06 -7.98
N VAL A 444 22.44 -24.99 -8.71
CA VAL A 444 23.02 -24.70 -10.02
C VAL A 444 24.45 -24.18 -9.80
N PRO A 445 25.49 -24.93 -10.22
CA PRO A 445 26.86 -24.50 -10.02
C PRO A 445 27.17 -23.28 -10.91
N TYR A 446 27.96 -22.36 -10.38
CA TYR A 446 28.56 -21.32 -11.20
C TYR A 446 29.51 -21.96 -12.22
N GLN A 447 29.37 -21.60 -13.49
CA GLN A 447 30.34 -21.96 -14.52
C GLN A 447 31.00 -20.67 -15.02
N ALA A 448 32.31 -20.58 -14.82
CA ALA A 448 33.08 -19.47 -15.36
C ALA A 448 33.03 -19.52 -16.89
N GLU A 449 32.62 -18.42 -17.51
CA GLU A 449 32.77 -18.26 -18.95
C GLU A 449 34.24 -18.06 -19.29
N SER A 450 34.70 -18.67 -20.38
CA SER A 450 36.05 -18.41 -20.88
C SER A 450 36.12 -17.00 -21.44
N PHE A 451 37.03 -16.17 -20.92
CA PHE A 451 37.30 -14.84 -21.46
C PHE A 451 38.80 -14.64 -21.72
N ASP A 452 39.11 -13.86 -22.76
CA ASP A 452 40.46 -13.34 -22.95
C ASP A 452 40.68 -12.15 -22.01
N ARG A 453 41.81 -12.11 -21.30
CA ARG A 453 42.09 -11.05 -20.31
C ARG A 453 42.19 -9.66 -20.94
N VAL A 454 42.66 -9.57 -22.19
CA VAL A 454 42.70 -8.29 -22.90
C VAL A 454 41.29 -7.84 -23.25
N ALA A 455 40.43 -8.76 -23.71
CA ALA A 455 39.01 -8.48 -23.89
C ALA A 455 38.32 -8.04 -22.59
N LEU A 456 38.53 -8.76 -21.47
CA LEU A 456 37.94 -8.40 -20.18
C LEU A 456 38.36 -7.00 -19.73
N LEU A 457 39.63 -6.63 -19.89
CA LEU A 457 40.11 -5.28 -19.57
C LEU A 457 39.43 -4.21 -20.43
N ASN A 458 39.22 -4.48 -21.72
CA ASN A 458 38.52 -3.55 -22.61
C ASN A 458 37.04 -3.41 -22.20
N ASP A 459 36.39 -4.50 -21.82
CA ASP A 459 35.00 -4.51 -21.35
C ASP A 459 34.86 -3.73 -20.04
N GLN A 460 35.77 -3.96 -19.08
CA GLN A 460 35.88 -3.20 -17.83
C GLN A 460 36.02 -1.70 -18.09
N GLN A 461 36.93 -1.29 -18.97
CA GLN A 461 37.12 0.12 -19.34
C GLN A 461 35.86 0.72 -19.96
N ARG A 462 35.15 -0.05 -20.78
CA ARG A 462 33.91 0.40 -21.44
C ARG A 462 32.78 0.69 -20.46
N PHE A 463 32.68 -0.09 -19.39
CA PHE A 463 31.70 0.11 -18.31
C PHE A 463 32.23 0.92 -17.12
N GLY A 464 33.40 1.55 -17.28
CA GLY A 464 33.93 2.49 -16.30
C GLY A 464 34.50 1.85 -15.04
N TYR A 465 34.93 0.59 -15.09
CA TYR A 465 35.61 -0.05 -13.95
C TYR A 465 36.98 0.57 -13.76
N THR A 466 37.26 0.94 -12.53
CA THR A 466 38.54 1.46 -12.07
C THR A 466 39.28 0.39 -11.27
N ARG A 467 40.61 0.54 -11.17
CA ARG A 467 41.42 -0.30 -10.28
C ARG A 467 40.98 -0.17 -8.83
N GLU A 468 40.55 1.01 -8.41
CA GLU A 468 40.10 1.24 -7.04
C GLU A 468 38.82 0.46 -6.72
N GLU A 469 37.83 0.47 -7.61
CA GLU A 469 36.62 -0.34 -7.44
C GLU A 469 36.94 -1.84 -7.43
N ILE A 470 37.84 -2.31 -8.29
CA ILE A 470 38.22 -3.74 -8.32
C ILE A 470 38.97 -4.14 -7.05
N ASP A 471 40.01 -3.38 -6.69
CA ASP A 471 40.96 -3.75 -5.64
C ASP A 471 40.45 -3.42 -4.23
N LYS A 472 39.71 -2.33 -4.04
CA LYS A 472 39.23 -1.89 -2.72
C LYS A 472 37.77 -2.21 -2.46
N TYR A 473 36.93 -2.27 -3.50
CA TYR A 473 35.51 -2.56 -3.33
C TYR A 473 35.20 -4.04 -3.59
N LEU A 474 35.35 -4.53 -4.82
CA LEU A 474 34.98 -5.91 -5.18
C LEU A 474 35.78 -6.97 -4.43
N THR A 475 37.10 -6.76 -4.29
CA THR A 475 37.96 -7.70 -3.54
C THR A 475 37.51 -7.80 -2.07
N GLU A 476 37.27 -6.66 -1.40
CA GLU A 476 36.83 -6.63 0.00
C GLU A 476 35.40 -7.18 0.18
N LEU A 477 34.50 -6.89 -0.78
CA LEU A 477 33.13 -7.40 -0.79
C LEU A 477 33.12 -8.94 -0.77
N VAL A 478 33.98 -9.56 -1.58
CA VAL A 478 34.08 -11.03 -1.68
C VAL A 478 34.78 -11.63 -0.47
N THR A 479 35.93 -11.09 -0.04
CA THR A 479 36.71 -11.66 1.07
C THR A 479 36.02 -11.49 2.41
N ALA A 480 35.38 -10.34 2.66
CA ALA A 480 34.74 -10.02 3.92
C ALA A 480 33.25 -10.38 3.96
N GLN A 481 32.64 -10.74 2.82
CA GLN A 481 31.22 -11.09 2.67
C GLN A 481 30.28 -10.02 3.23
N LYS A 482 30.67 -8.75 3.10
CA LYS A 482 29.93 -7.57 3.57
C LYS A 482 30.26 -6.38 2.68
N ASP A 483 29.35 -5.41 2.63
CA ASP A 483 29.63 -4.13 1.96
C ASP A 483 30.91 -3.49 2.55
N PRO A 484 31.90 -3.12 1.71
CA PRO A 484 33.18 -2.58 2.17
C PRO A 484 33.02 -1.34 3.06
N ILE A 485 33.79 -1.29 4.16
CA ILE A 485 33.70 -0.21 5.15
C ILE A 485 34.80 0.82 4.89
N GLY A 486 34.40 2.08 4.72
CA GLY A 486 35.27 3.25 4.66
C GLY A 486 35.13 4.17 5.88
N ALA A 487 35.92 5.25 5.90
CA ALA A 487 35.83 6.32 6.88
C ALA A 487 36.07 7.68 6.21
N MET A 488 35.78 8.78 6.92
CA MET A 488 35.69 10.16 6.42
C MET A 488 34.44 10.44 5.57
N GLY A 489 34.16 11.72 5.34
CA GLY A 489 33.06 12.15 4.48
C GLY A 489 33.39 11.96 2.99
N TYR A 490 32.35 11.94 2.16
CA TYR A 490 32.48 11.92 0.71
C TYR A 490 32.87 13.32 0.20
N ASP A 491 34.15 13.52 -0.13
CA ASP A 491 34.73 14.82 -0.53
C ASP A 491 34.84 14.98 -2.06
N MET A 492 34.10 14.16 -2.82
CA MET A 492 33.98 14.34 -4.27
C MET A 492 32.79 15.24 -4.62
N PRO A 493 32.86 16.00 -5.73
CA PRO A 493 31.72 16.76 -6.21
C PRO A 493 30.46 15.89 -6.37
N LEU A 494 29.29 16.50 -6.23
CA LEU A 494 28.04 15.85 -6.65
C LEU A 494 28.16 15.43 -8.12
N ALA A 495 27.55 14.32 -8.52
CA ALA A 495 27.70 13.76 -9.86
C ALA A 495 27.45 14.78 -11.00
N VAL A 496 26.44 15.65 -10.83
CA VAL A 496 26.10 16.71 -11.79
C VAL A 496 27.18 17.82 -11.91
N LEU A 497 28.05 17.96 -10.92
CA LEU A 497 29.15 18.92 -10.86
C LEU A 497 30.52 18.29 -11.15
N SER A 498 30.58 16.96 -11.29
CA SER A 498 31.81 16.23 -11.57
C SER A 498 32.31 16.56 -12.98
N GLU A 499 33.61 16.79 -13.12
CA GLU A 499 34.26 16.92 -14.44
C GLU A 499 34.57 15.54 -15.05
N GLN A 500 34.42 14.46 -14.27
CA GLN A 500 34.61 13.08 -14.72
C GLN A 500 33.29 12.47 -15.21
N PRO A 501 33.34 11.45 -16.09
CA PRO A 501 32.16 10.69 -16.46
C PRO A 501 31.58 9.97 -15.24
N GLU A 502 30.31 10.25 -14.92
CA GLU A 502 29.60 9.64 -13.79
C GLU A 502 28.59 8.61 -14.28
N SER A 503 28.46 7.49 -13.56
CA SER A 503 27.36 6.56 -13.78
C SER A 503 26.03 7.21 -13.38
N LEU A 504 24.95 6.80 -14.06
CA LEU A 504 23.60 7.24 -13.72
C LEU A 504 23.23 6.91 -12.26
N PHE A 505 23.76 5.82 -11.69
CA PHE A 505 23.54 5.44 -10.30
C PHE A 505 23.93 6.56 -9.32
N ASN A 506 25.00 7.31 -9.60
CA ASN A 506 25.51 8.36 -8.70
C ASN A 506 24.59 9.59 -8.58
N TYR A 507 23.60 9.73 -9.47
CA TYR A 507 22.57 10.76 -9.42
C TYR A 507 21.42 10.39 -8.48
N PHE A 508 21.27 9.11 -8.14
CA PHE A 508 20.29 8.64 -7.18
C PHE A 508 20.90 8.64 -5.78
N LYS A 509 20.07 8.97 -4.79
CA LYS A 509 20.43 8.92 -3.38
C LYS A 509 19.42 8.04 -2.65
N GLN A 510 19.94 7.15 -1.81
CA GLN A 510 19.10 6.30 -0.99
C GLN A 510 18.36 7.20 0.01
N LEU A 511 17.03 7.11 -0.01
CA LEU A 511 16.23 7.71 1.04
C LEU A 511 16.43 6.90 2.33
N PHE A 512 16.36 7.58 3.46
CA PHE A 512 16.41 6.94 4.77
C PHE A 512 15.34 7.55 5.67
N ALA A 513 14.90 6.72 6.62
CA ALA A 513 13.91 7.06 7.61
C ALA A 513 14.52 7.92 8.72
N GLU A 514 13.96 9.10 8.98
CA GLU A 514 14.32 9.95 10.11
C GLU A 514 13.08 10.55 10.78
N VAL A 515 12.98 10.40 12.11
CA VAL A 515 11.88 10.90 12.95
C VAL A 515 10.50 10.27 12.68
N THR A 516 10.00 10.28 11.45
CA THR A 516 8.62 9.88 11.10
C THR A 516 8.42 8.36 11.23
N ASN A 517 9.43 7.60 10.83
CA ASN A 517 9.51 6.15 10.95
C ASN A 517 10.92 5.71 11.42
N PRO A 518 11.04 4.56 12.13
CA PRO A 518 12.35 4.04 12.55
C PRO A 518 12.96 3.13 11.47
N PRO A 519 14.31 3.16 11.28
CA PRO A 519 14.99 2.11 10.53
C PRO A 519 14.96 0.78 11.29
N ILE A 520 15.12 -0.33 10.56
CA ILE A 520 15.12 -1.71 11.09
C ILE A 520 16.56 -2.22 11.17
N ASP A 521 16.88 -3.01 12.20
CA ASP A 521 18.16 -3.74 12.28
C ASP A 521 18.06 -5.05 11.48
N ALA A 522 18.49 -5.03 10.23
CA ALA A 522 18.40 -6.19 9.34
C ALA A 522 19.18 -7.43 9.81
N TYR A 523 20.12 -7.28 10.75
CA TYR A 523 20.90 -8.39 11.32
C TYR A 523 20.22 -8.98 12.55
N ARG A 524 19.82 -8.12 13.52
CA ARG A 524 19.20 -8.57 14.78
C ARG A 524 17.73 -8.94 14.61
N GLU A 525 17.06 -8.29 13.67
CA GLU A 525 15.63 -8.45 13.38
C GLU A 525 15.45 -9.18 12.04
N LYS A 526 16.35 -10.12 11.69
CA LYS A 526 16.28 -10.90 10.45
C LYS A 526 14.93 -11.60 10.25
N ILE A 527 14.21 -11.91 11.33
CA ILE A 527 12.90 -12.56 11.29
C ILE A 527 11.83 -11.75 10.53
N VAL A 528 11.99 -10.42 10.44
CA VAL A 528 11.03 -9.52 9.78
C VAL A 528 11.49 -9.04 8.39
N THR A 529 12.71 -9.36 7.96
CA THR A 529 13.23 -8.96 6.64
C THR A 529 13.26 -10.15 5.67
N SER A 530 13.31 -9.86 4.37
CA SER A 530 13.38 -10.88 3.32
C SER A 530 13.91 -10.27 2.02
N GLU A 531 14.75 -11.01 1.31
CA GLU A 531 15.27 -10.69 -0.03
C GLU A 531 14.57 -11.46 -1.16
N LEU A 532 13.48 -12.18 -0.83
CA LEU A 532 12.73 -12.96 -1.81
C LEU A 532 12.22 -12.09 -2.95
N THR A 533 12.38 -12.60 -4.16
CA THR A 533 11.80 -12.03 -5.38
C THR A 533 11.27 -13.15 -6.27
N TYR A 534 10.54 -12.79 -7.31
CA TYR A 534 9.84 -13.73 -8.17
C TYR A 534 10.01 -13.35 -9.64
N LEU A 535 10.18 -14.35 -10.49
CA LEU A 535 10.17 -14.26 -11.94
C LEU A 535 8.94 -14.94 -12.53
N GLY A 536 8.40 -14.39 -13.61
CA GLY A 536 7.16 -14.84 -14.27
C GLY A 536 5.98 -13.90 -14.03
N GLY A 537 4.86 -14.19 -14.68
CA GLY A 537 3.61 -13.43 -14.56
C GLY A 537 2.91 -13.66 -13.22
N GLU A 538 2.17 -12.66 -12.76
CA GLU A 538 1.35 -12.75 -11.54
C GLU A 538 -0.04 -13.34 -11.83
N GLY A 539 -0.52 -14.17 -10.92
CA GLY A 539 -1.87 -14.72 -10.96
C GLY A 539 -2.95 -13.70 -10.55
N ASN A 540 -4.17 -14.19 -10.33
CA ASN A 540 -5.28 -13.35 -9.91
C ASN A 540 -5.41 -13.29 -8.37
N LEU A 541 -5.17 -12.13 -7.78
CA LEU A 541 -5.28 -11.91 -6.33
C LEU A 541 -6.67 -12.22 -5.76
N LEU A 542 -7.74 -11.88 -6.49
CA LEU A 542 -9.13 -12.06 -6.02
C LEU A 542 -9.65 -13.48 -6.25
N SER A 543 -9.05 -14.21 -7.20
CA SER A 543 -9.42 -15.58 -7.55
C SER A 543 -8.17 -16.46 -7.57
N PRO A 544 -7.53 -16.71 -6.41
CA PRO A 544 -6.28 -17.44 -6.35
C PRO A 544 -6.47 -18.94 -6.61
N ASP A 545 -5.56 -19.49 -7.39
CA ASP A 545 -5.42 -20.90 -7.77
C ASP A 545 -3.93 -21.31 -7.88
N GLU A 546 -3.67 -22.54 -8.32
CA GLU A 546 -2.32 -23.08 -8.48
C GLU A 546 -1.49 -22.33 -9.54
N GLU A 547 -2.12 -21.62 -10.49
CA GLU A 547 -1.41 -20.88 -11.54
C GLU A 547 -0.58 -19.72 -10.98
N ALA A 548 -0.95 -19.21 -9.79
CA ALA A 548 -0.13 -18.23 -9.06
C ALA A 548 1.30 -18.72 -8.78
N LEU A 549 1.50 -20.04 -8.74
CA LEU A 549 2.79 -20.69 -8.48
C LEU A 549 3.60 -20.98 -9.75
N ASN A 550 3.08 -20.62 -10.94
CA ASN A 550 3.82 -20.63 -12.21
C ASN A 550 4.85 -19.48 -12.26
N ARG A 551 5.57 -19.28 -11.17
CA ARG A 551 6.61 -18.28 -10.98
C ARG A 551 7.81 -18.93 -10.33
N VAL A 552 8.99 -18.50 -10.76
CA VAL A 552 10.25 -18.93 -10.15
C VAL A 552 10.52 -18.01 -8.96
N GLN A 553 10.59 -18.59 -7.77
CA GLN A 553 10.93 -17.86 -6.55
C GLN A 553 12.45 -17.86 -6.40
N LEU A 554 13.03 -16.68 -6.23
CA LEU A 554 14.46 -16.50 -5.98
C LEU A 554 14.67 -16.19 -4.50
N LYS A 555 15.71 -16.77 -3.90
CA LYS A 555 16.12 -16.43 -2.53
C LYS A 555 16.65 -15.00 -2.39
N HIS A 556 17.28 -14.52 -3.47
CA HIS A 556 17.81 -13.18 -3.60
C HIS A 556 17.71 -12.71 -5.05
N PRO A 557 17.73 -11.39 -5.31
CA PRO A 557 17.56 -10.82 -6.65
C PRO A 557 18.81 -10.91 -7.54
N ILE A 558 19.87 -11.58 -7.09
CA ILE A 558 21.10 -11.76 -7.89
C ILE A 558 21.07 -13.12 -8.56
N LEU A 559 21.40 -13.15 -9.86
CA LEU A 559 21.49 -14.37 -10.65
C LEU A 559 22.91 -14.59 -11.20
N THR A 560 23.21 -15.83 -11.54
CA THR A 560 24.29 -16.20 -12.46
C THR A 560 23.72 -16.51 -13.85
N GLN A 561 24.56 -16.50 -14.89
CA GLN A 561 24.12 -16.87 -16.24
C GLN A 561 23.54 -18.29 -16.27
N ASN A 562 24.21 -19.25 -15.62
CA ASN A 562 23.73 -20.63 -15.52
C ASN A 562 22.35 -20.74 -14.86
N GLN A 563 22.07 -19.94 -13.83
CA GLN A 563 20.75 -19.92 -13.21
C GLN A 563 19.69 -19.40 -14.18
N LEU A 564 19.98 -18.33 -14.93
CA LEU A 564 19.07 -17.81 -15.95
C LEU A 564 18.81 -18.83 -17.08
N ASP A 565 19.84 -19.53 -17.54
CA ASP A 565 19.74 -20.57 -18.56
C ASP A 565 18.86 -21.74 -18.08
N VAL A 566 19.00 -22.15 -16.82
CA VAL A 566 18.19 -23.21 -16.21
C VAL A 566 16.72 -22.78 -16.09
N ILE A 567 16.47 -21.52 -15.73
CA ILE A 567 15.11 -20.94 -15.69
C ILE A 567 14.47 -20.96 -17.09
N GLU A 568 15.20 -20.53 -18.11
CA GLU A 568 14.71 -20.51 -19.49
C GLU A 568 14.43 -21.92 -20.02
N ALA A 569 15.30 -22.89 -19.71
CA ALA A 569 15.17 -24.24 -20.22
C ALA A 569 14.03 -25.03 -19.57
N GLN A 570 13.65 -24.71 -18.32
CA GLN A 570 12.78 -25.56 -17.51
C GLN A 570 11.49 -24.89 -17.04
N ALA A 571 11.43 -23.56 -16.97
CA ALA A 571 10.37 -22.88 -16.23
C ALA A 571 9.67 -21.73 -16.98
N LEU A 572 10.41 -20.79 -17.57
CA LEU A 572 9.83 -19.53 -18.07
C LEU A 572 10.33 -19.18 -19.47
N LYS A 573 9.44 -18.62 -20.30
CA LYS A 573 9.82 -18.11 -21.62
C LYS A 573 10.54 -16.76 -21.52
N CYS A 574 11.85 -16.78 -21.70
CA CYS A 574 12.70 -15.58 -21.74
C CYS A 574 12.71 -14.91 -23.13
N ALA A 575 12.76 -13.58 -23.16
CA ALA A 575 13.01 -12.79 -24.37
C ALA A 575 14.12 -11.77 -24.11
N TYR A 576 15.16 -11.80 -24.95
CA TYR A 576 16.37 -11.01 -24.79
C TYR A 576 16.33 -9.76 -25.65
N PHE A 577 16.69 -8.63 -25.06
CA PHE A 577 16.77 -7.34 -25.73
C PHE A 577 18.08 -6.64 -25.44
N SER A 578 18.83 -6.40 -26.51
CA SER A 578 20.02 -5.55 -26.46
C SER A 578 19.67 -4.13 -26.02
N THR A 579 20.43 -3.61 -25.06
CA THR A 579 20.46 -2.20 -24.64
C THR A 579 21.58 -1.43 -25.34
N GLY A 580 22.04 -1.89 -26.50
CA GLY A 580 22.99 -1.16 -27.35
C GLY A 580 22.32 -0.09 -28.23
N TYR A 581 22.95 1.06 -28.43
CA TYR A 581 22.48 2.12 -29.33
C TYR A 581 23.63 2.83 -30.06
N SER A 582 23.37 3.38 -31.25
CA SER A 582 24.39 4.10 -32.04
C SER A 582 24.09 5.59 -32.24
N ASP A 583 22.80 5.94 -32.31
CA ASP A 583 22.35 7.28 -32.66
C ASP A 583 21.73 7.97 -31.43
N SER A 584 20.43 8.30 -31.48
CA SER A 584 19.70 8.90 -30.37
C SER A 584 19.29 7.85 -29.33
N LEU A 585 19.71 8.07 -28.09
CA LEU A 585 19.28 7.28 -26.93
C LEU A 585 17.75 7.27 -26.77
N GLU A 586 17.10 8.41 -26.97
CA GLU A 586 15.63 8.54 -26.86
C GLU A 586 14.90 7.68 -27.90
N SER A 587 15.35 7.74 -29.16
CA SER A 587 14.79 6.92 -30.24
C SER A 587 15.02 5.43 -29.99
N ALA A 588 16.19 5.07 -29.47
CA ALA A 588 16.54 3.69 -29.16
C ALA A 588 15.72 3.13 -27.99
N LEU A 589 15.51 3.91 -26.93
CA LEU A 589 14.59 3.55 -25.83
C LEU A 589 13.16 3.36 -26.33
N THR A 590 12.68 4.27 -27.18
CA THR A 590 11.33 4.15 -27.78
C THR A 590 11.20 2.87 -28.63
N ALA A 591 12.23 2.53 -29.41
CA ALA A 591 12.26 1.33 -30.22
C ALA A 591 12.33 0.05 -29.36
N LEU A 592 13.14 0.05 -28.30
CA LEU A 592 13.21 -1.02 -27.31
C LEU A 592 11.84 -1.24 -26.67
N GLY A 593 11.17 -0.18 -26.23
CA GLY A 593 9.83 -0.23 -25.64
C GLY A 593 8.80 -0.92 -26.53
N ARG A 594 8.76 -0.58 -27.82
CA ARG A 594 7.83 -1.24 -28.78
C ARG A 594 8.10 -2.74 -28.93
N LYS A 595 9.38 -3.13 -29.01
CA LYS A 595 9.78 -4.53 -29.13
C LYS A 595 9.41 -5.33 -27.88
N VAL A 596 9.65 -4.75 -26.70
CA VAL A 596 9.30 -5.38 -25.42
C VAL A 596 7.78 -5.55 -25.30
N ILE A 597 6.99 -4.51 -25.61
CA ILE A 597 5.51 -4.61 -25.61
C ILE A 597 5.06 -5.77 -26.49
N GLN A 598 5.57 -5.85 -27.72
CA GLN A 598 5.21 -6.92 -28.65
C GLN A 598 5.56 -8.30 -28.08
N ALA A 599 6.76 -8.47 -27.52
CA ALA A 599 7.16 -9.76 -26.98
C ALA A 599 6.32 -10.21 -25.77
N VAL A 600 5.93 -9.26 -24.89
CA VAL A 600 5.02 -9.58 -23.78
C VAL A 600 3.65 -9.99 -24.32
N GLN A 601 3.13 -9.31 -25.34
CA GLN A 601 1.88 -9.70 -26.01
C GLN A 601 1.98 -11.07 -26.71
N GLU A 602 3.18 -11.47 -27.14
CA GLU A 602 3.50 -12.80 -27.67
C GLU A 602 3.83 -13.84 -26.57
N GLY A 603 3.63 -13.49 -25.30
CA GLY A 603 3.73 -14.39 -24.15
C GLY A 603 5.13 -14.52 -23.55
N ALA A 604 6.01 -13.53 -23.67
CA ALA A 604 7.29 -13.51 -22.95
C ALA A 604 7.09 -13.27 -21.45
N GLU A 605 7.47 -14.23 -20.63
CA GLU A 605 7.28 -14.22 -19.16
C GLU A 605 8.45 -13.56 -18.42
N VAL A 606 9.62 -13.51 -19.07
CA VAL A 606 10.80 -12.79 -18.58
C VAL A 606 11.41 -11.97 -19.70
N ILE A 607 11.55 -10.67 -19.47
CA ILE A 607 12.26 -9.73 -20.34
C ILE A 607 13.68 -9.57 -19.80
N VAL A 608 14.67 -10.02 -20.56
CA VAL A 608 16.09 -9.85 -20.23
C VAL A 608 16.61 -8.64 -21.00
N LEU A 609 16.93 -7.56 -20.29
CA LEU A 609 17.60 -6.39 -20.85
C LEU A 609 19.11 -6.58 -20.70
N GLU A 610 19.83 -6.69 -21.81
CA GLU A 610 21.25 -7.03 -21.80
C GLU A 610 22.16 -6.08 -22.58
N ASP A 611 23.35 -5.81 -22.05
CA ASP A 611 24.38 -4.99 -22.72
C ASP A 611 25.56 -5.82 -23.29
N GLN A 612 25.51 -7.15 -23.25
CA GLN A 612 26.59 -8.01 -23.76
C GLN A 612 26.84 -7.84 -25.27
N SER A 613 25.82 -7.54 -26.06
CA SER A 613 25.97 -7.28 -27.51
C SER A 613 26.82 -6.03 -27.78
N VAL A 614 26.97 -5.15 -26.79
CA VAL A 614 27.79 -3.94 -26.90
C VAL A 614 29.27 -4.34 -26.95
N LEU A 615 29.68 -5.39 -26.23
CA LEU A 615 31.08 -5.86 -26.13
C LEU A 615 31.73 -6.11 -27.50
N THR A 616 30.96 -6.64 -28.45
CA THR A 616 31.45 -7.01 -29.79
C THR A 616 31.12 -5.96 -30.88
N SER A 617 30.37 -4.92 -30.56
CA SER A 617 29.90 -3.91 -31.51
C SER A 617 30.49 -2.52 -31.24
N LYS A 618 30.31 -1.59 -32.19
CA LYS A 618 30.68 -0.16 -32.02
C LYS A 618 29.55 0.68 -31.39
N GLN A 619 28.57 0.03 -30.75
CA GLN A 619 27.44 0.71 -30.12
C GLN A 619 27.83 1.28 -28.75
N TYR A 620 27.07 2.23 -28.25
CA TYR A 620 27.09 2.64 -26.85
C TYR A 620 26.13 1.76 -26.04
N ALA A 621 26.43 1.51 -24.77
CA ALA A 621 25.49 0.87 -23.85
C ALA A 621 24.53 1.94 -23.31
N MET A 622 23.22 1.70 -23.37
CA MET A 622 22.26 2.50 -22.59
C MET A 622 22.57 2.31 -21.10
N PRO A 623 22.52 3.37 -20.28
CA PRO A 623 22.57 3.19 -18.82
C PRO A 623 21.48 2.21 -18.40
N ILE A 624 21.86 1.10 -17.78
CA ILE A 624 20.93 -0.02 -17.57
C ILE A 624 19.76 0.39 -16.67
N LEU A 625 20.03 1.25 -15.67
CA LEU A 625 19.00 1.80 -14.80
C LEU A 625 17.92 2.57 -15.57
N LEU A 626 18.31 3.32 -16.61
CA LEU A 626 17.38 4.06 -17.45
C LEU A 626 16.53 3.11 -18.31
N ALA A 627 17.16 2.09 -18.91
CA ALA A 627 16.46 1.10 -19.73
C ALA A 627 15.42 0.33 -18.91
N VAL A 628 15.80 -0.18 -17.73
CA VAL A 628 14.90 -0.89 -16.80
C VAL A 628 13.75 0.01 -16.37
N SER A 629 14.04 1.23 -15.90
CA SER A 629 13.02 2.18 -15.43
C SER A 629 12.04 2.55 -16.54
N HIS A 630 12.54 2.81 -17.76
CA HIS A 630 11.72 3.13 -18.92
C HIS A 630 10.75 1.98 -19.26
N ILE A 631 11.26 0.75 -19.34
CA ILE A 631 10.46 -0.43 -19.68
C ILE A 631 9.46 -0.76 -18.57
N HIS A 632 9.86 -0.69 -17.30
CA HIS A 632 8.97 -0.89 -16.17
C HIS A 632 7.76 0.05 -16.22
N GLN A 633 8.02 1.35 -16.39
CA GLN A 633 6.97 2.37 -16.45
C GLN A 633 6.10 2.24 -17.71
N LEU A 634 6.68 1.87 -18.84
CA LEU A 634 5.94 1.62 -20.09
C LEU A 634 4.98 0.43 -19.93
N LEU A 635 5.45 -0.69 -19.39
CA LEU A 635 4.63 -1.88 -19.18
C LEU A 635 3.49 -1.63 -18.18
N ILE A 636 3.66 -0.76 -17.18
CA ILE A 636 2.56 -0.35 -16.29
C ILE A 636 1.48 0.37 -17.09
N ARG A 637 1.86 1.38 -17.91
CA ARG A 637 0.91 2.18 -18.71
C ARG A 637 0.15 1.34 -19.72
N GLU A 638 0.79 0.31 -20.28
CA GLU A 638 0.18 -0.61 -21.24
C GLU A 638 -0.58 -1.78 -20.57
N ASN A 639 -0.66 -1.83 -19.23
CA ASN A 639 -1.28 -2.92 -18.47
C ASN A 639 -0.66 -4.31 -18.72
N LEU A 640 0.65 -4.33 -18.99
CA LEU A 640 1.41 -5.54 -19.30
C LEU A 640 2.39 -5.94 -18.18
N ARG A 641 2.66 -5.06 -17.20
CA ARG A 641 3.69 -5.30 -16.17
C ARG A 641 3.44 -6.54 -15.32
N MET A 642 2.19 -6.97 -15.14
CA MET A 642 1.83 -8.17 -14.37
C MET A 642 2.04 -9.47 -15.14
N GLN A 643 2.25 -9.41 -16.46
CA GLN A 643 2.38 -10.61 -17.30
C GLN A 643 3.83 -11.07 -17.44
N THR A 644 4.79 -10.27 -16.98
CA THR A 644 6.21 -10.53 -17.21
C THR A 644 7.07 -9.99 -16.08
N SER A 645 8.28 -10.52 -15.96
CA SER A 645 9.33 -10.02 -15.07
C SER A 645 10.46 -9.38 -15.86
N ILE A 646 11.26 -8.52 -15.22
CA ILE A 646 12.40 -7.85 -15.86
C ILE A 646 13.70 -8.33 -15.20
N VAL A 647 14.64 -8.83 -16.00
CA VAL A 647 16.00 -9.16 -15.57
C VAL A 647 16.98 -8.17 -16.20
N ALA A 648 17.80 -7.52 -15.38
CA ALA A 648 18.87 -6.63 -15.85
C ALA A 648 20.18 -7.42 -15.93
N SER A 649 20.62 -7.78 -17.14
CA SER A 649 21.93 -8.40 -17.39
C SER A 649 22.92 -7.33 -17.82
N SER A 650 23.78 -6.86 -16.90
CA SER A 650 24.57 -5.66 -17.17
C SER A 650 26.00 -5.73 -16.73
N GLY A 651 26.87 -5.16 -17.56
CA GLY A 651 28.25 -4.91 -17.25
C GLY A 651 28.45 -3.77 -16.25
N GLU A 652 27.51 -2.82 -16.15
CA GLU A 652 27.62 -1.64 -15.28
C GLU A 652 27.38 -1.97 -13.79
N ALA A 653 26.54 -2.96 -13.49
CA ALA A 653 26.15 -3.33 -12.12
C ALA A 653 27.28 -4.06 -11.37
N ARG A 654 27.71 -3.50 -10.22
CA ARG A 654 28.84 -4.02 -9.43
C ARG A 654 28.81 -3.66 -7.93
N GLU A 655 28.06 -2.63 -7.55
CA GLU A 655 27.91 -2.19 -6.15
C GLU A 655 26.53 -2.50 -5.59
N VAL A 656 26.42 -2.61 -4.26
CA VAL A 656 25.13 -2.80 -3.55
C VAL A 656 24.12 -1.73 -3.95
N HIS A 657 24.57 -0.47 -4.09
CA HIS A 657 23.71 0.63 -4.52
C HIS A 657 23.14 0.43 -5.94
N HIS A 658 23.94 -0.11 -6.87
CA HIS A 658 23.49 -0.37 -8.24
C HIS A 658 22.37 -1.40 -8.26
N ILE A 659 22.52 -2.46 -7.47
CA ILE A 659 21.50 -3.50 -7.30
C ILE A 659 20.22 -2.92 -6.69
N ALA A 660 20.35 -2.14 -5.61
CA ALA A 660 19.21 -1.51 -4.94
C ALA A 660 18.43 -0.58 -5.89
N CYS A 661 19.13 0.24 -6.68
CA CYS A 661 18.50 1.08 -7.71
C CYS A 661 17.79 0.24 -8.78
N LEU A 662 18.44 -0.78 -9.34
CA LEU A 662 17.82 -1.60 -10.38
C LEU A 662 16.52 -2.26 -9.90
N ILE A 663 16.51 -2.80 -8.69
CA ILE A 663 15.32 -3.39 -8.08
C ILE A 663 14.26 -2.32 -7.82
N GLY A 664 14.64 -1.22 -7.17
CA GLY A 664 13.73 -0.12 -6.83
C GLY A 664 13.05 0.53 -8.04
N TYR A 665 13.70 0.49 -9.22
CA TYR A 665 13.17 1.02 -10.47
C TYR A 665 12.59 -0.05 -11.41
N GLY A 666 12.42 -1.29 -10.95
CA GLY A 666 11.51 -2.26 -11.57
C GLY A 666 12.12 -3.58 -12.03
N ALA A 667 13.41 -3.83 -11.84
CA ALA A 667 14.01 -5.15 -12.08
C ALA A 667 13.53 -6.15 -11.01
N ASN A 668 13.16 -7.35 -11.44
CA ASN A 668 12.88 -8.48 -10.55
C ASN A 668 14.17 -9.18 -10.12
N ALA A 669 15.17 -9.21 -11.01
CA ALA A 669 16.49 -9.76 -10.73
C ALA A 669 17.59 -9.05 -11.55
N VAL A 670 18.83 -9.19 -11.12
CA VAL A 670 20.03 -8.60 -11.74
C VAL A 670 21.07 -9.69 -11.96
N LEU A 671 21.63 -9.73 -13.16
CA LEU A 671 22.77 -10.55 -13.55
C LEU A 671 23.98 -9.62 -13.79
N PRO A 672 24.82 -9.37 -12.77
CA PRO A 672 26.00 -8.50 -12.89
C PRO A 672 27.17 -9.26 -13.54
N TYR A 673 27.02 -9.67 -14.81
CA TYR A 673 27.92 -10.62 -15.46
C TYR A 673 29.39 -10.14 -15.49
N LEU A 674 29.64 -8.84 -15.70
CA LEU A 674 31.01 -8.33 -15.81
C LEU A 674 31.71 -8.27 -14.44
N ALA A 675 30.97 -7.99 -13.37
CA ALA A 675 31.48 -8.10 -12.01
C ALA A 675 31.82 -9.56 -11.68
N GLN A 676 30.96 -10.52 -12.05
CA GLN A 676 31.22 -11.94 -11.89
C GLN A 676 32.45 -12.41 -12.68
N ARG A 677 32.60 -12.01 -13.95
CA ARG A 677 33.80 -12.28 -14.78
C ARG A 677 35.06 -11.67 -14.16
N THR A 678 34.95 -10.47 -13.60
CA THR A 678 36.08 -9.79 -12.91
C THR A 678 36.51 -10.56 -11.67
N ILE A 679 35.56 -11.05 -10.85
CA ILE A 679 35.85 -11.89 -9.67
C ILE A 679 36.47 -13.22 -10.10
N ALA A 680 35.98 -13.84 -11.19
CA ALA A 680 36.56 -15.07 -11.73
C ALA A 680 38.02 -14.86 -12.16
N ASP A 681 38.35 -13.77 -12.87
CA ASP A 681 39.72 -13.45 -13.27
C ASP A 681 40.64 -13.22 -12.05
N LEU A 682 40.17 -12.50 -11.02
CA LEU A 682 40.91 -12.32 -9.78
C LEU A 682 41.21 -13.66 -9.08
N THR A 683 40.25 -14.58 -9.12
CA THR A 683 40.41 -15.94 -8.55
C THR A 683 41.42 -16.76 -9.36
N GLU A 684 41.34 -16.74 -10.69
CA GLU A 684 42.31 -17.42 -11.56
C GLU A 684 43.74 -16.86 -11.43
N GLN A 685 43.87 -15.59 -11.05
CA GLN A 685 45.16 -14.96 -10.77
C GLN A 685 45.69 -15.24 -9.36
N GLY A 686 44.92 -15.93 -8.51
CA GLY A 686 45.27 -16.15 -7.10
C GLY A 686 45.25 -14.87 -6.26
N ARG A 687 44.51 -13.84 -6.70
CA ARG A 687 44.30 -12.59 -5.94
C ARG A 687 43.11 -12.69 -5.00
N LEU A 688 42.18 -13.59 -5.30
CA LEU A 688 41.09 -13.99 -4.44
C LEU A 688 41.17 -15.50 -4.23
N ASP A 689 40.95 -15.93 -2.99
CA ASP A 689 40.75 -17.33 -2.65
C ASP A 689 39.24 -17.56 -2.51
N GLY A 690 38.71 -18.52 -3.29
CA GLY A 690 37.32 -18.96 -3.22
C GLY A 690 37.24 -20.42 -2.78
N THR A 691 36.18 -20.77 -2.03
CA THR A 691 35.80 -22.16 -1.73
C THR A 691 35.13 -22.85 -2.91
#